data_AF-A0A174BLY5-F1
#
_entry.id   AF-A0A174BLY5-F1
#
_cell.length_a   1.000
_cell.length_b   1.000
_cell.length_c   1.000
_cell.angle_alpha   90.00
_cell.angle_beta   90.00
_cell.angle_gamma   90.00
#
_symmetry.space_group_name_H-M   'P 1'
#
loop_
_entity.id
_entity.type
_entity.pdbx_description
1 polymer ?
#
loop_
_entity_poly.entity_id
_entity_poly.type
_entity_poly.pdbx_seq_one_letter_code
_entity_poly.pdbx_strand_id
1 'polypeptide(L)'
;MDIKELYNIYQGNPEKFKKIVLYRNLLGSPISYNYKDSDLESLVQMIMSMDEKYETDFGFMMMELGVAYEAIYSNMKNNNAAREKTEFMNYPLDYQLRALISFFEDQHKLGIELNNINGKKPITGIKHLVANVESEIYPGMRYSTSQNSENLIELIDYSIPYLYYYDSNFEKPCDNLTYEQCLQCPDIMKFVHHSNFCELINGLWSLYIYKDYSVKLGKTDTDDDITVFVPNSNEASLIDFVAGIRREARRFQNSIDLLISNQNRIINGNKFIIRLAKKIKLDLWKSIFELELEVYLRCNLSANCTMKIIKQTDIFPAYLRQTLPYGELNDFLEVHEFLVTMSEIYSNILNHNWEEIEHDRFNYLCPVVDIDLLIKSFSRLYGKSLNTAAKLVEWFIYYPQRGKEGDLFSKPLVQISGKRVLFAPNLIRQINITRMLEQIMLDYKIKRAAIGDEYESYLRNKLSQSSLWNVYADKIEFKSSLGNTDFDVIALFDNHVVIVEIKHLVTPYDPKRYYEDRQEIKKAIKQLKLRKQVLLRDWALIRDITNGFLPPEPYPEERIIQLVCTNIDSFTSLEIDGIRIVDESVLIRFFSDNGQYVKIWSGSKIYKKEKIWENSQPTIDDFKRYIASPTAVKWYREVVKRKNITIPRYGEGEYLGTVNYILDEDIVKFDRQI
;
A
#
# COMPACT_ATOMS: atom_id res chain seq x y z
N MET A 1 6.27 28.09 -18.69
CA MET A 1 6.00 28.89 -17.48
C MET A 1 7.28 29.65 -17.17
N ASP A 2 7.19 30.91 -16.76
CA ASP A 2 8.36 31.75 -16.46
C ASP A 2 8.56 32.04 -14.96
N ILE A 3 9.68 32.68 -14.62
CA ILE A 3 10.02 33.02 -13.23
C ILE A 3 9.05 34.03 -12.59
N LYS A 4 8.41 34.87 -13.38
CA LYS A 4 7.43 35.87 -12.95
C LYS A 4 6.12 35.19 -12.57
N GLU A 5 5.66 34.23 -13.37
CA GLU A 5 4.50 33.38 -13.07
C GLU A 5 4.73 32.57 -11.78
N LEU A 6 5.91 31.96 -11.63
CA LEU A 6 6.32 31.27 -10.40
C LEU A 6 6.32 32.19 -9.19
N TYR A 7 6.91 33.39 -9.30
CA TYR A 7 6.96 34.35 -8.21
C TYR A 7 5.56 34.85 -7.81
N ASN A 8 4.64 35.03 -8.77
CA ASN A 8 3.24 35.36 -8.47
C ASN A 8 2.54 34.23 -7.69
N ILE A 9 2.81 32.96 -8.01
CA ILE A 9 2.29 31.81 -7.24
C ILE A 9 2.87 31.83 -5.82
N TYR A 10 4.17 32.11 -5.69
CA TYR A 10 4.84 32.26 -4.39
C TYR A 10 4.22 33.38 -3.56
N GLN A 11 4.08 34.59 -4.09
CA GLN A 11 3.46 35.72 -3.38
C GLN A 11 2.03 35.43 -2.91
N GLY A 12 1.26 34.65 -3.67
CA GLY A 12 -0.09 34.24 -3.28
C GLY A 12 -0.13 33.15 -2.20
N ASN A 13 0.91 32.30 -2.07
CA ASN A 13 0.98 31.27 -1.02
C ASN A 13 2.41 30.75 -0.75
N PRO A 14 3.26 31.50 -0.01
CA PRO A 14 4.67 31.13 0.18
C PRO A 14 4.87 29.72 0.74
N GLU A 15 4.14 29.36 1.80
CA GLU A 15 4.19 28.05 2.47
C GLU A 15 3.84 26.85 1.56
N LYS A 16 3.10 27.09 0.47
CA LYS A 16 2.66 26.03 -0.45
C LYS A 16 3.29 26.11 -1.82
N PHE A 17 4.15 27.09 -2.09
CA PHE A 17 4.74 27.34 -3.41
C PHE A 17 5.32 26.06 -4.04
N LYS A 18 6.33 25.47 -3.40
CA LYS A 18 6.98 24.23 -3.86
C LYS A 18 5.96 23.10 -4.08
N LYS A 19 4.96 22.97 -3.21
CA LYS A 19 3.92 21.95 -3.35
C LYS A 19 2.98 22.19 -4.53
N ILE A 20 2.63 23.45 -4.81
CA ILE A 20 1.80 23.83 -5.98
C ILE A 20 2.58 23.53 -7.27
N VAL A 21 3.86 23.89 -7.34
CA VAL A 21 4.73 23.65 -8.49
C VAL A 21 4.85 22.16 -8.79
N LEU A 22 5.23 21.36 -7.79
CA LEU A 22 5.43 19.92 -7.93
C LEU A 22 4.12 19.17 -8.20
N TYR A 23 3.06 19.41 -7.40
CA TYR A 23 1.79 18.67 -7.52
C TYR A 23 1.04 18.99 -8.83
N ARG A 24 1.18 20.20 -9.37
CA ARG A 24 0.62 20.57 -10.68
C ARG A 24 1.58 20.31 -11.85
N ASN A 25 2.75 19.71 -11.59
CA ASN A 25 3.75 19.36 -12.60
C ASN A 25 4.17 20.54 -13.50
N LEU A 26 4.28 21.76 -12.93
CA LEU A 26 4.36 22.98 -13.73
C LEU A 26 5.69 23.16 -14.48
N LEU A 27 6.74 22.47 -14.04
CA LEU A 27 8.09 22.46 -14.66
C LEU A 27 8.36 21.18 -15.45
N GLY A 28 7.32 20.37 -15.71
CA GLY A 28 7.51 18.98 -16.16
C GLY A 28 8.00 18.07 -15.03
N SER A 29 8.16 16.78 -15.35
CA SER A 29 8.59 15.75 -14.39
C SER A 29 9.89 15.10 -14.89
N PRO A 30 11.00 15.15 -14.13
CA PRO A 30 12.32 14.65 -14.54
C PRO A 30 12.38 13.13 -14.69
N ILE A 31 11.36 12.41 -14.20
CA ILE A 31 11.20 10.95 -14.42
C ILE A 31 10.36 10.61 -15.67
N SER A 32 9.76 11.60 -16.33
CA SER A 32 8.94 11.39 -17.52
C SER A 32 9.79 10.99 -18.71
N TYR A 33 9.37 9.98 -19.47
CA TYR A 33 10.05 9.56 -20.70
C TYR A 33 10.14 10.67 -21.77
N ASN A 34 9.32 11.72 -21.65
CA ASN A 34 9.30 12.87 -22.56
C ASN A 34 10.12 14.07 -22.06
N TYR A 35 10.77 13.99 -20.90
CA TYR A 35 11.59 15.08 -20.33
C TYR A 35 13.01 15.09 -20.94
N LYS A 36 13.48 16.26 -21.33
CA LYS A 36 14.68 16.44 -22.18
C LYS A 36 15.71 17.35 -21.53
N ASP A 37 16.94 17.27 -22.04
CA ASP A 37 18.03 18.20 -21.70
C ASP A 37 17.58 19.66 -21.80
N SER A 38 16.85 20.02 -22.86
CA SER A 38 16.30 21.37 -23.05
C SER A 38 15.33 21.83 -21.95
N ASP A 39 14.63 20.90 -21.29
CA ASP A 39 13.71 21.21 -20.20
C ASP A 39 14.49 21.53 -18.91
N LEU A 40 15.55 20.77 -18.62
CA LEU A 40 16.47 21.04 -17.51
C LEU A 40 17.28 22.32 -17.76
N GLU A 41 17.84 22.49 -18.95
CA GLU A 41 18.55 23.72 -19.36
C GLU A 41 17.66 24.95 -19.19
N SER A 42 16.38 24.87 -19.58
CA SER A 42 15.41 25.96 -19.39
C SER A 42 15.18 26.28 -17.92
N LEU A 43 15.11 25.26 -17.04
CA LEU A 43 15.00 25.46 -15.59
C LEU A 43 16.26 26.10 -15.00
N VAL A 44 17.45 25.61 -15.38
CA VAL A 44 18.73 26.14 -14.91
C VAL A 44 18.92 27.59 -15.37
N GLN A 45 18.65 27.91 -16.63
CA GLN A 45 18.72 29.28 -17.14
C GLN A 45 17.70 30.20 -16.45
N MET A 46 16.49 29.72 -16.16
CA MET A 46 15.48 30.47 -15.41
C MET A 46 15.91 30.74 -13.95
N ILE A 47 16.68 29.84 -13.33
CA ILE A 47 17.26 30.03 -11.99
C ILE A 47 18.44 31.01 -12.04
N MET A 48 19.36 30.84 -12.99
CA MET A 48 20.56 31.69 -13.14
C MET A 48 20.24 33.14 -13.56
N SER A 49 19.07 33.37 -14.16
CA SER A 49 18.59 34.71 -14.57
C SER A 49 17.66 35.39 -13.54
N MET A 50 17.61 34.89 -12.30
CA MET A 50 16.91 35.57 -11.21
C MET A 50 17.61 36.89 -10.82
N ASP A 51 16.90 38.01 -10.98
CA ASP A 51 17.30 39.31 -10.41
C ASP A 51 17.43 39.25 -8.87
N GLU A 52 18.29 40.10 -8.27
CA GLU A 52 18.47 40.25 -6.81
C GLU A 52 17.16 40.35 -6.02
N LYS A 53 16.10 40.94 -6.60
CA LYS A 53 14.77 41.06 -5.96
C LYS A 53 14.08 39.70 -5.69
N TYR A 54 14.61 38.62 -6.24
CA TYR A 54 14.16 37.24 -6.05
C TYR A 54 15.06 36.44 -5.08
N GLU A 55 16.20 36.99 -4.64
CA GLU A 55 17.14 36.41 -3.66
C GLU A 55 16.58 36.44 -2.22
N THR A 56 15.46 35.75 -2.05
CA THR A 56 14.72 35.56 -0.79
C THR A 56 14.47 34.05 -0.59
N ASP A 57 13.60 33.67 0.35
CA ASP A 57 13.13 32.28 0.50
C ASP A 57 12.65 31.66 -0.82
N PHE A 58 12.10 32.46 -1.75
CA PHE A 58 11.76 32.04 -3.10
C PHE A 58 12.97 31.54 -3.90
N GLY A 59 14.08 32.29 -3.89
CA GLY A 59 15.32 31.91 -4.55
C GLY A 59 15.89 30.61 -3.98
N PHE A 60 15.87 30.44 -2.65
CA PHE A 60 16.26 29.17 -2.01
C PHE A 60 15.36 27.99 -2.43
N MET A 61 14.03 28.17 -2.49
CA MET A 61 13.12 27.13 -2.98
C MET A 61 13.35 26.81 -4.46
N MET A 62 13.68 27.80 -5.28
CA MET A 62 14.00 27.60 -6.71
C MET A 62 15.34 26.87 -6.90
N MET A 63 16.36 27.17 -6.10
CA MET A 63 17.62 26.42 -6.09
C MET A 63 17.43 24.98 -5.61
N GLU A 64 16.63 24.74 -4.56
CA GLU A 64 16.28 23.39 -4.10
C GLU A 64 15.56 22.59 -5.20
N LEU A 65 14.65 23.23 -5.94
CA LEU A 65 14.02 22.64 -7.11
C LEU A 65 15.05 22.33 -8.21
N GLY A 66 15.94 23.26 -8.56
CA GLY A 66 16.99 23.03 -9.58
C GLY A 66 17.82 21.78 -9.28
N VAL A 67 18.40 21.71 -8.08
CA VAL A 67 19.20 20.55 -7.61
C VAL A 67 18.37 19.26 -7.63
N ALA A 68 17.12 19.31 -7.18
CA ALA A 68 16.24 18.12 -7.19
C ALA A 68 15.95 17.61 -8.62
N TYR A 69 15.74 18.52 -9.58
CA TYR A 69 15.46 18.17 -10.97
C TYR A 69 16.70 17.62 -11.68
N GLU A 70 17.86 18.26 -11.50
CA GLU A 70 19.15 17.84 -12.06
C GLU A 70 19.53 16.43 -11.56
N ALA A 71 19.59 16.24 -10.25
CA ALA A 71 20.04 14.99 -9.63
C ALA A 71 19.16 13.78 -10.01
N ILE A 72 17.84 13.99 -10.14
CA ILE A 72 16.88 12.96 -10.56
C ILE A 72 16.99 12.73 -12.07
N TYR A 73 17.00 13.79 -12.90
CA TYR A 73 17.02 13.64 -14.35
C TYR A 73 18.31 13.00 -14.85
N SER A 74 19.47 13.46 -14.37
CA SER A 74 20.79 12.93 -14.75
C SER A 74 20.89 11.41 -14.47
N ASN A 75 20.42 10.98 -13.30
CA ASN A 75 20.40 9.56 -12.93
C ASN A 75 19.37 8.74 -13.74
N MET A 76 18.18 9.28 -14.01
CA MET A 76 17.18 8.64 -14.88
C MET A 76 17.70 8.49 -16.31
N LYS A 77 18.27 9.56 -16.88
CA LYS A 77 18.85 9.60 -18.23
C LYS A 77 19.96 8.57 -18.41
N ASN A 78 20.91 8.51 -17.48
CA ASN A 78 22.05 7.59 -17.56
C ASN A 78 21.61 6.13 -17.49
N ASN A 79 20.63 5.80 -16.63
CA ASN A 79 20.12 4.43 -16.52
C ASN A 79 19.13 4.04 -17.63
N ASN A 80 18.36 4.99 -18.19
CA ASN A 80 17.61 4.79 -19.44
C ASN A 80 18.56 4.43 -20.59
N ALA A 81 19.56 5.27 -20.83
CA ALA A 81 20.56 5.03 -21.87
C ALA A 81 21.39 3.76 -21.65
N ALA A 82 21.49 3.25 -20.42
CA ALA A 82 22.12 1.96 -20.11
C ALA A 82 21.18 0.78 -20.42
N ARG A 83 19.91 0.83 -19.99
CA ARG A 83 18.95 -0.24 -20.24
C ARG A 83 18.61 -0.39 -21.73
N GLU A 84 18.53 0.73 -22.46
CA GLU A 84 18.29 0.77 -23.92
C GLU A 84 19.39 0.08 -24.74
N LYS A 85 20.62 0.01 -24.22
CA LYS A 85 21.75 -0.66 -24.88
C LYS A 85 21.79 -2.17 -24.65
N THR A 86 20.92 -2.73 -23.80
CA THR A 86 20.90 -4.17 -23.53
C THR A 86 20.32 -4.93 -24.72
N GLU A 87 20.84 -6.13 -25.00
CA GLU A 87 20.31 -6.99 -26.07
C GLU A 87 18.82 -7.31 -25.88
N PHE A 88 18.38 -7.39 -24.62
CA PHE A 88 16.98 -7.54 -24.21
C PHE A 88 16.03 -6.52 -24.88
N MET A 89 16.47 -5.27 -25.09
CA MET A 89 15.65 -4.22 -25.70
C MET A 89 15.45 -4.39 -27.21
N ASN A 90 16.18 -5.30 -27.87
CA ASN A 90 16.04 -5.61 -29.30
C ASN A 90 14.99 -6.70 -29.60
N TYR A 91 14.52 -7.43 -28.59
CA TYR A 91 13.49 -8.46 -28.77
C TYR A 91 12.08 -7.85 -28.87
N PRO A 92 11.11 -8.55 -29.50
CA PRO A 92 9.71 -8.08 -29.53
C PRO A 92 9.11 -7.97 -28.13
N LEU A 93 8.19 -7.00 -27.93
CA LEU A 93 7.51 -6.75 -26.66
C LEU A 93 6.92 -8.02 -25.99
N ASP A 94 6.33 -8.94 -26.77
CA ASP A 94 5.81 -10.23 -26.28
C ASP A 94 6.88 -11.09 -25.59
N TYR A 95 8.10 -11.14 -26.14
CA TYR A 95 9.23 -11.81 -25.50
C TYR A 95 9.66 -11.08 -24.24
N GLN A 96 9.80 -9.76 -24.30
CA GLN A 96 10.27 -8.95 -23.17
C GLN A 96 9.37 -9.11 -21.96
N LEU A 97 8.04 -9.05 -22.16
CA LEU A 97 7.04 -9.27 -21.11
C LEU A 97 7.11 -10.71 -20.57
N ARG A 98 7.16 -11.73 -21.44
CA ARG A 98 7.28 -13.14 -21.01
C ARG A 98 8.55 -13.41 -20.22
N ALA A 99 9.67 -12.83 -20.62
CA ALA A 99 10.97 -13.03 -19.97
C ALA A 99 11.02 -12.34 -18.61
N LEU A 100 10.56 -11.09 -18.54
CA LEU A 100 10.51 -10.30 -17.32
C LEU A 100 9.61 -10.97 -16.25
N ILE A 101 8.45 -11.50 -16.66
CA ILE A 101 7.54 -12.21 -15.75
C ILE A 101 8.05 -13.62 -15.41
N SER A 102 8.71 -14.33 -16.32
CA SER A 102 9.34 -15.62 -16.00
C SER A 102 10.49 -15.46 -14.99
N PHE A 103 11.27 -14.38 -15.11
CA PHE A 103 12.26 -14.00 -14.11
C PHE A 103 11.60 -13.74 -12.74
N PHE A 104 10.50 -12.98 -12.70
CA PHE A 104 9.73 -12.81 -11.46
C PHE A 104 9.32 -14.14 -10.82
N GLU A 105 8.70 -15.05 -11.59
CA GLU A 105 8.20 -16.33 -11.10
C GLU A 105 9.32 -17.24 -10.57
N ASP A 106 10.47 -17.26 -11.24
CA ASP A 106 11.67 -18.00 -10.81
C ASP A 106 12.26 -17.43 -9.49
N GLN A 107 12.51 -16.12 -9.44
CA GLN A 107 13.05 -15.47 -8.24
C GLN A 107 12.10 -15.58 -7.04
N HIS A 108 10.78 -15.52 -7.28
CA HIS A 108 9.79 -15.72 -6.22
C HIS A 108 9.83 -17.15 -5.67
N LYS A 109 10.02 -18.17 -6.53
CA LYS A 109 10.16 -19.56 -6.10
C LYS A 109 11.41 -19.76 -5.24
N LEU A 110 12.57 -19.25 -5.65
CA LEU A 110 13.80 -19.27 -4.85
C LEU A 110 13.58 -18.61 -3.47
N GLY A 111 12.88 -17.47 -3.44
CA GLY A 111 12.49 -16.80 -2.20
C GLY A 111 11.60 -17.65 -1.27
N ILE A 112 10.66 -18.41 -1.82
CA ILE A 112 9.83 -19.35 -1.03
C ILE A 112 10.69 -20.48 -0.44
N GLU A 113 11.60 -21.06 -1.21
CA GLU A 113 12.45 -22.16 -0.79
C GLU A 113 13.38 -21.76 0.37
N LEU A 114 13.99 -20.56 0.31
CA LEU A 114 14.80 -19.98 1.38
C LEU A 114 14.00 -19.74 2.67
N ASN A 115 12.75 -19.26 2.56
CA ASN A 115 11.90 -18.95 3.72
C ASN A 115 11.47 -20.21 4.52
N ASN A 116 11.25 -21.34 3.84
CA ASN A 116 10.73 -22.57 4.46
C ASN A 116 11.67 -23.24 5.48
N ILE A 117 12.96 -22.89 5.46
CA ILE A 117 14.01 -23.49 6.31
C ILE A 117 13.78 -23.22 7.82
N ASN A 118 13.04 -22.17 8.18
CA ASN A 118 13.10 -21.57 9.51
C ASN A 118 12.11 -22.10 10.58
N GLY A 119 11.22 -23.04 10.24
CA GLY A 119 10.46 -23.98 11.13
C GLY A 119 9.58 -23.47 12.31
N LYS A 120 9.82 -22.27 12.86
CA LYS A 120 9.14 -21.75 14.07
C LYS A 120 7.80 -21.08 13.72
N LYS A 121 6.74 -21.45 14.44
CA LYS A 121 5.39 -20.85 14.28
C LYS A 121 5.43 -19.33 14.50
N PRO A 122 4.71 -18.53 13.69
CA PRO A 122 4.61 -17.08 13.90
C PRO A 122 3.82 -16.75 15.18
N ILE A 123 4.27 -15.75 15.92
CA ILE A 123 3.61 -15.24 17.15
C ILE A 123 2.91 -13.90 16.87
N THR A 124 3.59 -13.03 16.14
CA THR A 124 3.22 -11.63 15.87
C THR A 124 2.79 -11.39 14.43
N GLY A 125 2.91 -12.39 13.55
CA GLY A 125 2.72 -12.28 12.10
C GLY A 125 3.91 -11.68 11.36
N ILE A 126 4.51 -10.62 11.92
CA ILE A 126 5.47 -9.71 11.25
C ILE A 126 6.89 -10.24 11.04
N LYS A 127 7.22 -11.50 11.39
CA LYS A 127 8.58 -12.06 11.25
C LYS A 127 9.13 -11.94 9.82
N HIS A 128 8.26 -11.99 8.81
CA HIS A 128 8.60 -11.87 7.39
C HIS A 128 9.02 -10.44 6.96
N LEU A 129 8.72 -9.43 7.79
CA LEU A 129 9.11 -8.02 7.61
C LEU A 129 10.44 -7.67 8.33
N VAL A 130 10.99 -8.58 9.14
CA VAL A 130 12.23 -8.33 9.88
C VAL A 130 13.42 -8.38 8.92
N ALA A 131 14.24 -7.33 8.93
CA ALA A 131 15.43 -7.19 8.11
C ALA A 131 16.56 -8.13 8.60
N ASN A 132 16.40 -9.43 8.31
CA ASN A 132 17.24 -10.49 8.86
C ASN A 132 18.26 -11.09 7.87
N VAL A 133 18.06 -10.93 6.55
CA VAL A 133 18.98 -11.38 5.51
C VAL A 133 20.02 -10.29 5.25
N GLU A 134 21.30 -10.63 5.17
CA GLU A 134 22.37 -9.70 4.79
C GLU A 134 22.49 -9.61 3.27
N SER A 135 22.73 -8.42 2.73
CA SER A 135 22.89 -8.24 1.28
C SER A 135 24.28 -8.66 0.83
N GLU A 136 24.33 -9.62 -0.10
CA GLU A 136 25.56 -10.02 -0.79
C GLU A 136 26.16 -8.89 -1.65
N ILE A 137 25.32 -7.94 -2.08
CA ILE A 137 25.69 -6.82 -2.95
C ILE A 137 26.11 -5.59 -2.13
N TYR A 138 25.49 -5.37 -0.97
CA TYR A 138 25.72 -4.20 -0.10
C TYR A 138 26.08 -4.64 1.32
N PRO A 139 27.37 -4.91 1.62
CA PRO A 139 27.83 -5.40 2.92
C PRO A 139 27.32 -4.56 4.10
N GLY A 140 26.82 -5.20 5.16
CA GLY A 140 26.23 -4.53 6.32
C GLY A 140 24.82 -3.95 6.11
N MET A 141 24.26 -3.97 4.89
CA MET A 141 22.83 -3.77 4.68
C MET A 141 22.07 -5.08 4.94
N ARG A 142 20.89 -4.97 5.54
CA ARG A 142 19.99 -6.10 5.78
C ARG A 142 18.60 -5.81 5.25
N TYR A 143 17.94 -6.83 4.74
CA TYR A 143 16.62 -6.76 4.13
C TYR A 143 15.73 -7.90 4.63
N SER A 144 14.42 -7.75 4.45
CA SER A 144 13.45 -8.81 4.73
C SER A 144 13.02 -9.50 3.44
N THR A 145 12.67 -10.78 3.51
CA THR A 145 12.25 -11.54 2.34
C THR A 145 10.91 -11.07 1.76
N SER A 146 10.06 -10.43 2.59
CA SER A 146 8.84 -9.76 2.14
C SER A 146 9.15 -8.52 1.31
N GLN A 147 9.99 -7.60 1.82
CA GLN A 147 10.39 -6.41 1.08
C GLN A 147 11.06 -6.78 -0.25
N ASN A 148 11.90 -7.81 -0.28
CA ASN A 148 12.49 -8.28 -1.54
C ASN A 148 11.44 -8.79 -2.55
N SER A 149 10.33 -9.36 -2.06
CA SER A 149 9.23 -9.81 -2.92
C SER A 149 8.35 -8.66 -3.40
N GLU A 150 8.05 -7.70 -2.53
CA GLU A 150 7.28 -6.48 -2.87
C GLU A 150 8.05 -5.59 -3.85
N ASN A 151 9.32 -5.27 -3.54
CA ASN A 151 10.22 -4.51 -4.42
C ASN A 151 10.34 -5.17 -5.81
N LEU A 152 10.31 -6.51 -5.88
CA LEU A 152 10.33 -7.22 -7.16
C LEU A 152 9.04 -6.96 -7.95
N ILE A 153 7.86 -6.94 -7.31
CA ILE A 153 6.60 -6.57 -7.99
C ILE A 153 6.65 -5.09 -8.43
N GLU A 154 7.12 -4.18 -7.58
CA GLU A 154 7.27 -2.74 -7.91
C GLU A 154 8.20 -2.52 -9.11
N LEU A 155 9.34 -3.23 -9.16
CA LEU A 155 10.25 -3.24 -10.30
C LEU A 155 9.57 -3.69 -11.60
N ILE A 156 8.77 -4.76 -11.55
CA ILE A 156 8.09 -5.30 -12.75
C ILE A 156 6.97 -4.33 -13.18
N ASP A 157 6.19 -3.80 -12.23
CA ASP A 157 5.14 -2.79 -12.46
C ASP A 157 5.69 -1.48 -13.03
N TYR A 158 6.90 -1.07 -12.61
CA TYR A 158 7.64 0.05 -13.19
C TYR A 158 8.19 -0.26 -14.60
N SER A 159 8.66 -1.49 -14.82
CA SER A 159 9.32 -1.90 -16.07
C SER A 159 8.35 -2.09 -17.23
N ILE A 160 7.14 -2.64 -16.99
CA ILE A 160 6.18 -2.93 -18.08
C ILE A 160 5.75 -1.64 -18.82
N PRO A 161 5.30 -0.55 -18.17
CA PRO A 161 4.95 0.70 -18.85
C PRO A 161 6.09 1.29 -19.69
N TYR A 162 7.34 1.10 -19.26
CA TYR A 162 8.52 1.53 -20.03
C TYR A 162 8.69 0.71 -21.32
N LEU A 163 8.55 -0.62 -21.25
CA LEU A 163 8.62 -1.48 -22.45
C LEU A 163 7.51 -1.11 -23.45
N TYR A 164 6.29 -0.85 -22.97
CA TYR A 164 5.17 -0.35 -23.78
C TYR A 164 5.35 1.07 -24.34
N TYR A 165 6.24 1.88 -23.76
CA TYR A 165 6.61 3.19 -24.30
C TYR A 165 7.64 3.03 -25.43
N TYR A 166 8.61 2.13 -25.24
CA TYR A 166 9.70 1.89 -26.17
C TYR A 166 9.24 1.15 -27.45
N ASP A 167 8.46 0.07 -27.32
CA ASP A 167 7.79 -0.60 -28.44
C ASP A 167 6.27 -0.55 -28.27
N SER A 168 5.60 0.10 -29.23
CA SER A 168 4.14 0.21 -29.28
C SER A 168 3.47 -0.84 -30.17
N ASN A 169 4.23 -1.75 -30.81
CA ASN A 169 3.72 -2.75 -31.76
C ASN A 169 3.10 -3.99 -31.09
N PHE A 170 2.06 -3.78 -30.30
CA PHE A 170 1.33 -4.78 -29.52
C PHE A 170 0.69 -5.95 -30.32
N GLU A 171 0.61 -5.86 -31.65
CA GLU A 171 -0.12 -6.83 -32.48
C GLU A 171 0.75 -7.91 -33.16
N LYS A 172 2.07 -7.91 -32.98
CA LYS A 172 2.96 -8.94 -33.53
C LYS A 172 3.38 -9.97 -32.46
N PRO A 173 2.59 -11.02 -32.21
CA PRO A 173 3.03 -12.11 -31.36
C PRO A 173 4.24 -12.81 -31.99
N CYS A 174 5.20 -13.23 -31.17
CA CYS A 174 6.37 -13.93 -31.68
C CYS A 174 6.20 -15.45 -31.51
N ASP A 175 5.40 -16.05 -32.39
CA ASP A 175 5.11 -17.49 -32.37
C ASP A 175 6.35 -18.36 -32.75
N ASN A 176 7.51 -17.74 -33.03
CA ASN A 176 8.77 -18.36 -33.49
C ASN A 176 9.94 -18.26 -32.47
N LEU A 177 9.71 -17.84 -31.23
CA LEU A 177 10.76 -17.81 -30.21
C LEU A 177 11.18 -19.24 -29.83
N THR A 178 12.44 -19.60 -30.12
CA THR A 178 12.98 -20.89 -29.70
C THR A 178 13.34 -20.86 -28.22
N TYR A 179 13.23 -22.01 -27.56
CA TYR A 179 13.55 -22.13 -26.15
C TYR A 179 15.01 -21.73 -25.83
N GLU A 180 15.92 -21.98 -26.76
CA GLU A 180 17.34 -21.59 -26.66
C GLU A 180 17.54 -20.06 -26.65
N GLN A 181 16.72 -19.30 -27.38
CA GLN A 181 16.75 -17.82 -27.32
C GLN A 181 16.29 -17.29 -25.95
N CYS A 182 15.38 -18.00 -25.28
CA CYS A 182 14.91 -17.65 -23.94
C CYS A 182 15.99 -17.87 -22.86
N LEU A 183 16.77 -18.96 -22.97
CA LEU A 183 17.91 -19.23 -22.08
C LEU A 183 19.08 -18.28 -22.27
N GLN A 184 19.32 -17.84 -23.51
CA GLN A 184 20.48 -17.05 -23.89
C GLN A 184 20.23 -15.54 -23.82
N CYS A 185 19.26 -15.03 -23.07
CA CYS A 185 19.11 -13.59 -22.87
C CYS A 185 20.19 -13.07 -21.91
N PRO A 186 21.37 -12.58 -22.37
CA PRO A 186 22.54 -12.46 -21.51
C PRO A 186 22.40 -11.28 -20.55
N ASP A 187 21.53 -10.35 -20.91
CA ASP A 187 21.44 -9.00 -20.37
C ASP A 187 20.09 -8.68 -19.73
N ILE A 188 19.16 -9.65 -19.58
CA ILE A 188 17.93 -9.41 -18.80
C ILE A 188 18.24 -8.97 -17.38
N MET A 189 19.30 -9.52 -16.76
CA MET A 189 19.78 -9.09 -15.45
C MET A 189 20.29 -7.64 -15.46
N LYS A 190 20.91 -7.18 -16.55
CA LYS A 190 21.34 -5.78 -16.69
C LYS A 190 20.13 -4.85 -16.85
N PHE A 191 19.14 -5.24 -17.66
CA PHE A 191 17.88 -4.50 -17.80
C PHE A 191 17.17 -4.37 -16.43
N VAL A 192 17.00 -5.49 -15.72
CA VAL A 192 16.44 -5.57 -14.36
C VAL A 192 17.19 -4.65 -13.40
N HIS A 193 18.52 -4.66 -13.41
CA HIS A 193 19.36 -3.85 -12.54
C HIS A 193 19.18 -2.33 -12.79
N HIS A 194 19.21 -1.88 -14.06
CA HIS A 194 18.99 -0.48 -14.40
C HIS A 194 17.55 -0.01 -14.16
N SER A 195 16.56 -0.88 -14.43
CA SER A 195 15.16 -0.61 -14.12
C SER A 195 14.94 -0.49 -12.60
N ASN A 196 15.62 -1.29 -11.78
CA ASN A 196 15.58 -1.18 -10.31
C ASN A 196 16.16 0.14 -9.82
N PHE A 197 17.25 0.64 -10.42
CA PHE A 197 17.77 1.96 -10.05
C PHE A 197 16.75 3.07 -10.39
N CYS A 198 16.08 2.98 -11.53
CA CYS A 198 15.09 3.97 -11.94
C CYS A 198 13.78 3.90 -11.16
N GLU A 199 13.37 2.71 -10.71
CA GLU A 199 12.29 2.53 -9.74
C GLU A 199 12.65 3.29 -8.45
N LEU A 200 13.82 3.03 -7.85
CA LEU A 200 14.26 3.70 -6.62
C LEU A 200 14.31 5.24 -6.77
N ILE A 201 14.79 5.74 -7.92
CA ILE A 201 14.81 7.18 -8.25
C ILE A 201 13.38 7.75 -8.39
N ASN A 202 12.47 7.02 -9.03
CA ASN A 202 11.04 7.36 -9.10
C ASN A 202 10.38 7.36 -7.70
N GLY A 203 10.79 6.45 -6.81
CA GLY A 203 10.44 6.45 -5.40
C GLY A 203 10.88 7.74 -4.69
N LEU A 204 12.16 8.13 -4.82
CA LEU A 204 12.66 9.40 -4.27
C LEU A 204 11.89 10.61 -4.78
N TRP A 205 11.64 10.67 -6.09
CA TRP A 205 10.88 11.76 -6.70
C TRP A 205 9.44 11.83 -6.15
N SER A 206 8.80 10.67 -5.95
CA SER A 206 7.47 10.58 -5.34
C SER A 206 7.47 11.01 -3.87
N LEU A 207 8.51 10.71 -3.09
CA LEU A 207 8.69 11.23 -1.73
C LEU A 207 8.84 12.76 -1.74
N TYR A 208 9.62 13.30 -2.69
CA TYR A 208 9.83 14.74 -2.86
C TYR A 208 8.54 15.48 -3.19
N ILE A 209 7.76 15.01 -4.17
CA ILE A 209 6.48 15.62 -4.53
C ILE A 209 5.48 15.51 -3.37
N TYR A 210 5.28 14.30 -2.82
CA TYR A 210 4.07 14.01 -2.03
C TYR A 210 4.28 14.00 -0.51
N LYS A 211 5.44 13.56 0.00
CA LYS A 211 5.71 13.39 1.45
C LYS A 211 6.41 14.57 2.11
N ASP A 212 6.51 15.71 1.43
CA ASP A 212 7.17 16.93 1.90
C ASP A 212 8.64 16.68 2.30
N TYR A 213 9.41 16.01 1.42
CA TYR A 213 10.85 15.89 1.58
C TYR A 213 11.55 17.20 1.15
N SER A 214 12.73 17.45 1.71
CA SER A 214 13.68 18.47 1.26
C SER A 214 14.95 17.83 0.69
N VAL A 215 15.63 18.55 -0.20
CA VAL A 215 16.95 18.18 -0.70
C VAL A 215 18.04 18.86 0.13
N LYS A 216 19.13 18.12 0.40
CA LYS A 216 20.34 18.62 1.04
C LYS A 216 21.56 18.10 0.30
N LEU A 217 22.52 18.99 0.04
CA LEU A 217 23.84 18.60 -0.42
C LEU A 217 24.68 18.12 0.77
N GLY A 218 25.56 17.15 0.53
CA GLY A 218 26.47 16.61 1.53
C GLY A 218 27.64 15.87 0.88
N LYS A 219 28.40 15.15 1.71
CA LYS A 219 29.53 14.30 1.30
C LYS A 219 29.29 12.84 1.67
N THR A 220 29.78 11.93 0.85
CA THR A 220 29.88 10.50 1.16
C THR A 220 31.05 10.23 2.14
N ASP A 221 31.15 9.00 2.66
CA ASP A 221 32.32 8.56 3.44
C ASP A 221 33.64 8.57 2.61
N THR A 222 33.54 8.71 1.28
CA THR A 222 34.65 8.85 0.32
C THR A 222 34.88 10.29 -0.15
N ASP A 223 34.21 11.28 0.45
CA ASP A 223 34.26 12.72 0.12
C ASP A 223 33.73 13.09 -1.29
N ASP A 224 32.98 12.20 -1.93
CA ASP A 224 32.19 12.51 -3.13
C ASP A 224 30.95 13.36 -2.77
N ASP A 225 30.52 14.24 -3.66
CA ASP A 225 29.28 14.99 -3.49
C ASP A 225 28.05 14.08 -3.59
N ILE A 226 27.09 14.27 -2.68
CA ILE A 226 25.83 13.50 -2.61
C ILE A 226 24.61 14.41 -2.40
N THR A 227 23.58 14.17 -3.21
CA THR A 227 22.28 14.83 -3.12
C THR A 227 21.33 13.98 -2.28
N VAL A 228 21.02 14.41 -1.06
CA VAL A 228 20.25 13.65 -0.06
C VAL A 228 18.81 14.17 0.06
N PHE A 229 17.85 13.31 -0.22
CA PHE A 229 16.41 13.55 -0.02
C PHE A 229 16.03 13.17 1.42
N VAL A 230 15.55 14.11 2.22
CA VAL A 230 15.23 13.89 3.64
C VAL A 230 13.81 14.34 4.00
N PRO A 231 13.08 13.62 4.87
CA PRO A 231 11.75 14.06 5.30
C PRO A 231 11.83 15.31 6.18
N ASN A 232 10.94 16.28 5.96
CA ASN A 232 10.83 17.45 6.84
C ASN A 232 10.35 17.11 8.27
N SER A 233 9.78 15.92 8.49
CA SER A 233 9.47 15.39 9.82
C SER A 233 9.84 13.92 9.91
N ASN A 234 10.95 13.61 10.62
CA ASN A 234 11.34 12.23 10.91
C ASN A 234 10.23 11.47 11.66
N GLU A 235 9.51 12.14 12.57
CA GLU A 235 8.41 11.54 13.34
C GLU A 235 7.26 11.09 12.43
N ALA A 236 6.83 11.94 11.49
CA ALA A 236 5.75 11.60 10.57
C ALA A 236 6.11 10.39 9.67
N SER A 237 7.35 10.34 9.17
CA SER A 237 7.82 9.20 8.37
C SER A 237 7.98 7.91 9.20
N LEU A 238 8.41 8.02 10.46
CA LEU A 238 8.52 6.87 11.36
C LEU A 238 7.14 6.28 11.72
N ILE A 239 6.15 7.13 11.99
CA ILE A 239 4.78 6.68 12.30
C ILE A 239 4.14 5.98 11.10
N ASP A 240 4.30 6.52 9.89
CA ASP A 240 3.77 5.90 8.67
C ASP A 240 4.42 4.54 8.36
N PHE A 241 5.74 4.41 8.58
CA PHE A 241 6.42 3.11 8.48
C PHE A 241 5.92 2.10 9.54
N VAL A 242 5.78 2.55 10.79
CA VAL A 242 5.21 1.73 11.87
C VAL A 242 3.78 1.29 11.56
N ALA A 243 2.98 2.12 10.88
CA ALA A 243 1.62 1.78 10.49
C ALA A 243 1.53 0.59 9.52
N GLY A 244 2.48 0.45 8.59
CA GLY A 244 2.58 -0.73 7.73
C GLY A 244 2.75 -2.02 8.54
N ILE A 245 3.71 -2.02 9.48
CA ILE A 245 4.00 -3.18 10.34
C ILE A 245 2.79 -3.50 11.26
N ARG A 246 2.13 -2.46 11.81
CA ARG A 246 0.91 -2.63 12.63
C ARG A 246 -0.24 -3.26 11.86
N ARG A 247 -0.41 -2.90 10.58
CA ARG A 247 -1.45 -3.43 9.69
C ARG A 247 -1.29 -4.94 9.51
N GLU A 248 -0.07 -5.39 9.18
CA GLU A 248 0.21 -6.83 9.01
C GLU A 248 0.10 -7.62 10.31
N ALA A 249 0.57 -7.05 11.44
CA ALA A 249 0.35 -7.67 12.74
C ALA A 249 -1.14 -7.82 13.07
N ARG A 250 -1.97 -6.82 12.75
CA ARG A 250 -3.42 -6.84 12.98
C ARG A 250 -4.12 -7.86 12.09
N ARG A 251 -3.80 -7.90 10.79
CA ARG A 251 -4.29 -8.90 9.83
C ARG A 251 -4.02 -10.32 10.34
N PHE A 252 -2.80 -10.59 10.81
CA PHE A 252 -2.43 -11.88 11.40
C PHE A 252 -3.23 -12.21 12.67
N GLN A 253 -3.32 -11.28 13.64
CA GLN A 253 -4.05 -11.54 14.89
C GLN A 253 -5.56 -11.69 14.70
N ASN A 254 -6.16 -10.96 13.76
CA ASN A 254 -7.58 -11.10 13.44
C ASN A 254 -7.89 -12.43 12.72
N SER A 255 -6.95 -12.96 11.95
CA SER A 255 -7.15 -14.17 11.13
C SER A 255 -6.79 -15.48 11.82
N ILE A 256 -5.95 -15.48 12.87
CA ILE A 256 -5.36 -16.72 13.42
C ILE A 256 -6.38 -17.75 13.91
N ASP A 257 -7.43 -17.35 14.62
CA ASP A 257 -8.48 -18.26 15.11
C ASP A 257 -9.35 -18.81 13.96
N LEU A 258 -9.58 -17.99 12.93
CA LEU A 258 -10.29 -18.40 11.72
C LEU A 258 -9.46 -19.34 10.85
N LEU A 259 -8.14 -19.13 10.78
CA LEU A 259 -7.18 -20.03 10.13
C LEU A 259 -7.13 -21.40 10.84
N ILE A 260 -7.07 -21.41 12.17
CA ILE A 260 -7.08 -22.65 12.98
C ILE A 260 -8.38 -23.42 12.77
N SER A 261 -9.54 -22.76 12.85
CA SER A 261 -10.84 -23.42 12.65
C SER A 261 -11.07 -23.96 11.24
N ASN A 262 -10.44 -23.35 10.21
CA ASN A 262 -10.53 -23.82 8.82
C ASN A 262 -9.35 -24.71 8.37
N GLN A 263 -8.35 -24.95 9.23
CA GLN A 263 -7.09 -25.62 8.88
C GLN A 263 -7.29 -26.97 8.15
N ASN A 264 -8.23 -27.79 8.64
CA ASN A 264 -8.53 -29.10 8.03
C ASN A 264 -9.08 -28.98 6.59
N ARG A 265 -9.85 -27.93 6.28
CA ARG A 265 -10.38 -27.69 4.93
C ARG A 265 -9.27 -27.30 3.97
N ILE A 266 -8.40 -26.38 4.39
CA ILE A 266 -7.23 -25.91 3.63
C ILE A 266 -6.29 -27.09 3.34
N ILE A 267 -5.94 -27.88 4.36
CA ILE A 267 -5.10 -29.08 4.20
C ILE A 267 -5.72 -30.09 3.22
N ASN A 268 -7.04 -30.30 3.27
CA ASN A 268 -7.72 -31.23 2.39
C ASN A 268 -7.77 -30.74 0.93
N GLY A 269 -7.99 -29.44 0.72
CA GLY A 269 -7.89 -28.80 -0.60
C GLY A 269 -6.50 -28.97 -1.20
N ASN A 270 -5.46 -28.58 -0.47
CA ASN A 270 -4.07 -28.68 -0.92
C ASN A 270 -3.67 -30.14 -1.23
N LYS A 271 -4.07 -31.10 -0.39
CA LYS A 271 -3.86 -32.54 -0.67
C LYS A 271 -4.60 -33.02 -1.92
N PHE A 272 -5.77 -32.47 -2.23
CA PHE A 272 -6.50 -32.81 -3.44
C PHE A 272 -5.83 -32.20 -4.68
N ILE A 273 -5.41 -30.93 -4.62
CA ILE A 273 -4.64 -30.25 -5.69
C ILE A 273 -3.36 -31.03 -6.03
N ILE A 274 -2.56 -31.41 -5.03
CA ILE A 274 -1.33 -32.20 -5.23
C ILE A 274 -1.62 -33.54 -5.95
N ARG A 275 -2.75 -34.19 -5.66
CA ARG A 275 -3.16 -35.45 -6.32
C ARG A 275 -3.70 -35.25 -7.72
N LEU A 276 -4.34 -34.11 -7.99
CA LEU A 276 -4.84 -33.74 -9.32
C LEU A 276 -3.69 -33.37 -10.25
N ALA A 277 -2.77 -32.54 -9.79
CA ALA A 277 -1.59 -32.12 -10.55
C ALA A 277 -0.77 -33.32 -11.06
N LYS A 278 -0.58 -34.36 -10.22
CA LYS A 278 0.08 -35.62 -10.60
C LYS A 278 -0.62 -36.45 -11.69
N LYS A 279 -1.84 -36.09 -12.08
CA LYS A 279 -2.61 -36.77 -13.15
C LYS A 279 -2.69 -35.95 -14.43
N ILE A 280 -2.41 -34.65 -14.36
CA ILE A 280 -2.43 -33.75 -15.51
C ILE A 280 -1.04 -33.79 -16.11
N LYS A 281 -0.93 -34.28 -17.35
CA LYS A 281 0.33 -34.19 -18.10
C LYS A 281 0.66 -32.72 -18.35
N LEU A 282 1.96 -32.40 -18.33
CA LEU A 282 2.44 -31.03 -18.47
C LEU A 282 1.95 -30.36 -19.77
N ASP A 283 1.98 -31.06 -20.90
CA ASP A 283 1.48 -30.57 -22.20
C ASP A 283 -0.03 -30.28 -22.21
N LEU A 284 -0.80 -30.97 -21.35
CA LEU A 284 -2.24 -30.83 -21.20
C LEU A 284 -2.67 -29.89 -20.06
N TRP A 285 -1.76 -29.05 -19.55
CA TRP A 285 -2.03 -28.15 -18.42
C TRP A 285 -3.26 -27.25 -18.61
N LYS A 286 -3.60 -26.87 -19.86
CA LYS A 286 -4.79 -26.04 -20.16
C LYS A 286 -6.11 -26.67 -19.73
N SER A 287 -6.15 -28.00 -19.53
CA SER A 287 -7.31 -28.73 -19.01
C SER A 287 -7.79 -28.26 -17.63
N ILE A 288 -6.96 -27.53 -16.86
CA ILE A 288 -7.39 -26.92 -15.58
C ILE A 288 -8.60 -25.99 -15.75
N PHE A 289 -8.74 -25.31 -16.89
CA PHE A 289 -9.87 -24.42 -17.15
C PHE A 289 -11.17 -25.18 -17.53
N GLU A 290 -11.06 -26.47 -17.83
CA GLU A 290 -12.16 -27.35 -18.24
C GLU A 290 -12.66 -28.26 -17.09
N LEU A 291 -12.04 -28.20 -15.91
CA LEU A 291 -12.39 -28.99 -14.74
C LEU A 291 -13.89 -28.97 -14.41
N GLU A 292 -14.48 -30.15 -14.16
CA GLU A 292 -15.84 -30.28 -13.67
C GLU A 292 -16.05 -29.53 -12.35
N LEU A 293 -17.26 -29.03 -12.11
CA LEU A 293 -17.58 -28.19 -10.95
C LEU A 293 -17.26 -28.91 -9.62
N GLU A 294 -17.51 -30.22 -9.52
CA GLU A 294 -17.18 -30.97 -8.30
C GLU A 294 -15.66 -31.04 -8.04
N VAL A 295 -14.87 -31.24 -9.10
CA VAL A 295 -13.40 -31.28 -9.02
C VAL A 295 -12.86 -29.89 -8.64
N TYR A 296 -13.41 -28.84 -9.24
CA TYR A 296 -13.08 -27.45 -8.92
C TYR A 296 -13.37 -27.11 -7.45
N LEU A 297 -14.57 -27.41 -6.96
CA LEU A 297 -14.97 -27.13 -5.57
C LEU A 297 -14.10 -27.85 -4.53
N ARG A 298 -13.54 -29.02 -4.86
CA ARG A 298 -12.56 -29.73 -4.02
C ARG A 298 -11.18 -29.06 -4.01
N CYS A 299 -10.76 -28.44 -5.12
CA CYS A 299 -9.51 -27.67 -5.19
C CYS A 299 -9.65 -26.33 -4.43
N ASN A 300 -10.73 -25.60 -4.69
CA ASN A 300 -11.05 -24.28 -4.14
C ASN A 300 -11.18 -24.24 -2.59
N LEU A 301 -11.19 -25.38 -1.90
CA LEU A 301 -11.27 -25.42 -0.42
C LEU A 301 -10.20 -24.56 0.29
N SER A 302 -9.01 -24.39 -0.30
CA SER A 302 -7.98 -23.45 0.19
C SER A 302 -8.43 -22.00 0.00
N ALA A 303 -8.53 -21.56 -1.26
CA ALA A 303 -8.88 -20.19 -1.65
C ALA A 303 -10.19 -19.70 -1.01
N ASN A 304 -11.24 -20.52 -0.99
CA ASN A 304 -12.53 -20.17 -0.38
C ASN A 304 -12.47 -19.96 1.14
N CYS A 305 -11.60 -20.70 1.85
CA CYS A 305 -11.40 -20.48 3.28
C CYS A 305 -10.64 -19.16 3.50
N THR A 306 -9.55 -18.93 2.77
CA THR A 306 -8.77 -17.68 2.81
C THR A 306 -9.65 -16.46 2.51
N MET A 307 -10.47 -16.54 1.46
CA MET A 307 -11.38 -15.45 1.08
C MET A 307 -12.45 -15.16 2.13
N LYS A 308 -12.97 -16.18 2.82
CA LYS A 308 -13.91 -16.00 3.95
C LYS A 308 -13.26 -15.31 5.14
N ILE A 309 -11.98 -15.58 5.40
CA ILE A 309 -11.22 -14.95 6.47
C ILE A 309 -11.02 -13.47 6.15
N ILE A 310 -10.48 -13.15 4.97
CA ILE A 310 -10.25 -11.76 4.52
C ILE A 310 -11.55 -10.93 4.57
N LYS A 311 -12.69 -11.50 4.14
CA LYS A 311 -14.03 -10.87 4.22
C LYS A 311 -14.51 -10.57 5.65
N GLN A 312 -13.94 -11.22 6.66
CA GLN A 312 -14.28 -11.03 8.09
C GLN A 312 -13.26 -10.17 8.83
N THR A 313 -12.00 -10.11 8.38
CA THR A 313 -10.90 -9.48 9.12
C THR A 313 -10.39 -8.17 8.51
N ASP A 314 -10.45 -8.04 7.18
CA ASP A 314 -9.67 -7.03 6.43
C ASP A 314 -10.52 -6.13 5.52
N ILE A 315 -11.79 -6.48 5.28
CA ILE A 315 -12.71 -5.75 4.41
C ILE A 315 -13.86 -5.17 5.24
N PHE A 316 -14.07 -3.85 5.16
CA PHE A 316 -15.22 -3.22 5.78
C PHE A 316 -16.53 -3.72 5.10
N PRO A 317 -17.52 -4.27 5.83
CA PRO A 317 -18.66 -4.96 5.21
C PRO A 317 -19.50 -4.14 4.22
N ALA A 318 -19.50 -2.80 4.32
CA ALA A 318 -20.19 -1.93 3.37
C ALA A 318 -19.60 -2.00 1.95
N TYR A 319 -18.30 -2.30 1.81
CA TYR A 319 -17.66 -2.51 0.50
C TYR A 319 -18.36 -3.65 -0.26
N LEU A 320 -18.59 -4.78 0.41
CA LEU A 320 -19.15 -5.99 -0.22
C LEU A 320 -20.57 -5.80 -0.75
N ARG A 321 -21.30 -4.78 -0.28
CA ARG A 321 -22.68 -4.44 -0.71
C ARG A 321 -22.74 -3.42 -1.84
N GLN A 322 -21.61 -2.90 -2.33
CA GLN A 322 -21.63 -1.89 -3.38
C GLN A 322 -22.01 -2.51 -4.73
N THR A 323 -23.04 -1.95 -5.37
CA THR A 323 -23.56 -2.40 -6.66
C THR A 323 -22.85 -1.72 -7.83
N LEU A 324 -22.74 -2.45 -8.93
CA LEU A 324 -22.09 -2.04 -10.17
C LEU A 324 -23.02 -2.35 -11.36
N PRO A 325 -22.81 -1.76 -12.55
CA PRO A 325 -23.72 -1.91 -13.69
C PRO A 325 -23.93 -3.35 -14.22
N TYR A 326 -23.14 -4.32 -13.76
CA TYR A 326 -23.15 -5.71 -14.23
C TYR A 326 -22.97 -6.75 -13.09
N GLY A 327 -23.01 -6.33 -11.82
CA GLY A 327 -22.76 -7.20 -10.66
C GLY A 327 -22.59 -6.42 -9.35
N GLU A 328 -21.98 -7.05 -8.35
CA GLU A 328 -21.61 -6.47 -7.06
C GLU A 328 -20.09 -6.44 -6.88
N LEU A 329 -19.58 -5.59 -5.99
CA LEU A 329 -18.15 -5.57 -5.66
C LEU A 329 -17.66 -6.93 -5.12
N ASN A 330 -18.53 -7.69 -4.47
CA ASN A 330 -18.25 -9.06 -4.02
C ASN A 330 -17.95 -10.05 -5.18
N ASP A 331 -18.47 -9.83 -6.39
CA ASP A 331 -18.24 -10.73 -7.55
C ASP A 331 -16.77 -10.75 -7.99
N PHE A 332 -16.01 -9.68 -7.73
CA PHE A 332 -14.57 -9.63 -8.03
C PHE A 332 -13.76 -10.58 -7.15
N LEU A 333 -14.22 -10.82 -5.92
CA LEU A 333 -13.60 -11.76 -5.00
C LEU A 333 -13.80 -13.21 -5.45
N GLU A 334 -14.85 -13.49 -6.23
CA GLU A 334 -15.07 -14.77 -6.89
C GLU A 334 -14.10 -14.99 -8.05
N VAL A 335 -13.80 -13.95 -8.85
CA VAL A 335 -12.75 -14.03 -9.88
C VAL A 335 -11.36 -14.22 -9.24
N HIS A 336 -11.06 -13.53 -8.16
CA HIS A 336 -9.82 -13.76 -7.42
C HIS A 336 -9.72 -15.20 -6.90
N GLU A 337 -10.78 -15.73 -6.28
CA GLU A 337 -10.85 -17.12 -5.80
C GLU A 337 -10.63 -18.14 -6.94
N PHE A 338 -11.20 -17.87 -8.13
CA PHE A 338 -10.97 -18.63 -9.35
C PHE A 338 -9.52 -18.59 -9.83
N LEU A 339 -8.94 -17.38 -9.98
CA LEU A 339 -7.56 -17.23 -10.45
C LEU A 339 -6.58 -17.90 -9.48
N VAL A 340 -6.75 -17.71 -8.17
CA VAL A 340 -5.91 -18.36 -7.15
C VAL A 340 -6.05 -19.88 -7.22
N THR A 341 -7.25 -20.44 -7.29
CA THR A 341 -7.45 -21.89 -7.39
C THR A 341 -6.75 -22.47 -8.63
N MET A 342 -6.87 -21.81 -9.79
CA MET A 342 -6.17 -22.25 -11.01
C MET A 342 -4.64 -22.10 -10.90
N SER A 343 -4.16 -21.03 -10.25
CA SER A 343 -2.74 -20.81 -10.00
C SER A 343 -2.12 -21.86 -9.07
N GLU A 344 -2.86 -22.30 -8.04
CA GLU A 344 -2.43 -23.34 -7.10
C GLU A 344 -2.32 -24.69 -7.84
N ILE A 345 -3.30 -25.04 -8.68
CA ILE A 345 -3.26 -26.27 -9.49
C ILE A 345 -2.08 -26.23 -10.47
N TYR A 346 -1.91 -25.13 -11.21
CA TYR A 346 -0.82 -25.00 -12.17
C TYR A 346 0.56 -25.04 -11.51
N SER A 347 0.75 -24.32 -10.39
CA SER A 347 2.01 -24.36 -9.62
C SER A 347 2.37 -25.77 -9.15
N ASN A 348 1.37 -26.58 -8.79
CA ASN A 348 1.59 -27.98 -8.41
C ASN A 348 1.91 -28.89 -9.62
N ILE A 349 1.42 -28.58 -10.82
CA ILE A 349 1.84 -29.25 -12.06
C ILE A 349 3.32 -28.91 -12.34
N LEU A 350 3.70 -27.63 -12.30
CA LEU A 350 5.10 -27.22 -12.50
C LEU A 350 6.05 -27.88 -11.49
N ASN A 351 5.70 -27.83 -10.19
CA ASN A 351 6.53 -28.40 -9.14
C ASN A 351 6.65 -29.92 -9.22
N HIS A 352 5.67 -30.62 -9.80
CA HIS A 352 5.79 -32.06 -10.01
C HIS A 352 6.75 -32.42 -11.15
N ASN A 353 6.79 -31.62 -12.22
CA ASN A 353 7.59 -31.86 -13.43
C ASN A 353 8.87 -30.99 -13.45
N TRP A 354 9.31 -30.45 -12.30
CA TRP A 354 10.34 -29.38 -12.24
C TRP A 354 11.72 -29.78 -12.77
N GLU A 355 12.09 -31.04 -12.58
CA GLU A 355 13.31 -31.64 -13.12
C GLU A 355 13.18 -31.90 -14.63
N GLU A 356 12.01 -32.39 -15.07
CA GLU A 356 11.73 -32.67 -16.49
C GLU A 356 11.75 -31.40 -17.36
N ILE A 357 11.34 -30.26 -16.79
CA ILE A 357 11.39 -28.96 -17.46
C ILE A 357 12.69 -28.20 -17.27
N GLU A 358 13.75 -28.74 -16.66
CA GLU A 358 14.98 -27.96 -16.37
C GLU A 358 15.58 -27.25 -17.58
N HIS A 359 15.46 -27.88 -18.75
CA HIS A 359 15.49 -27.14 -20.00
C HIS A 359 14.25 -26.23 -20.06
N ASP A 360 13.12 -26.58 -20.69
CA ASP A 360 11.97 -25.70 -21.01
C ASP A 360 11.31 -24.78 -19.93
N ARG A 361 11.84 -24.60 -18.71
CA ARG A 361 11.31 -23.74 -17.62
C ARG A 361 10.64 -22.45 -18.10
N PHE A 362 11.29 -21.65 -18.95
CA PHE A 362 10.73 -20.38 -19.47
C PHE A 362 9.37 -20.54 -20.18
N ASN A 363 9.15 -21.66 -20.88
CA ASN A 363 7.88 -21.93 -21.58
C ASN A 363 6.73 -22.25 -20.62
N TYR A 364 7.05 -22.60 -19.37
CA TYR A 364 6.09 -23.08 -18.37
C TYR A 364 6.01 -22.20 -17.10
N LEU A 365 6.98 -21.32 -16.82
CA LEU A 365 6.89 -20.36 -15.72
C LEU A 365 5.78 -19.32 -15.96
N CYS A 366 5.64 -18.88 -17.22
CA CYS A 366 4.69 -17.83 -17.60
C CYS A 366 3.82 -18.27 -18.79
N PRO A 367 2.85 -19.18 -18.58
CA PRO A 367 1.99 -19.69 -19.64
C PRO A 367 1.08 -18.62 -20.25
N VAL A 368 0.87 -18.74 -21.56
CA VAL A 368 -0.05 -17.89 -22.33
C VAL A 368 -1.46 -18.48 -22.33
N VAL A 369 -2.44 -17.68 -21.91
CA VAL A 369 -3.86 -18.05 -21.85
C VAL A 369 -4.72 -17.08 -22.68
N ASP A 370 -5.68 -17.62 -23.43
CA ASP A 370 -6.70 -16.83 -24.12
C ASP A 370 -7.73 -16.29 -23.11
N ILE A 371 -8.02 -14.99 -23.16
CA ILE A 371 -8.98 -14.31 -22.28
C ILE A 371 -10.37 -14.98 -22.35
N ASP A 372 -10.79 -15.38 -23.56
CA ASP A 372 -12.05 -16.12 -23.79
C ASP A 372 -12.14 -17.44 -23.01
N LEU A 373 -11.01 -18.12 -22.76
CA LEU A 373 -10.96 -19.36 -21.99
C LEU A 373 -11.19 -19.09 -20.49
N LEU A 374 -10.56 -18.05 -19.95
CA LEU A 374 -10.78 -17.60 -18.57
C LEU A 374 -12.24 -17.20 -18.34
N ILE A 375 -12.81 -16.40 -19.25
CA ILE A 375 -14.21 -15.93 -19.19
C ILE A 375 -15.18 -17.12 -19.22
N LYS A 376 -15.01 -18.07 -20.16
CA LYS A 376 -15.88 -19.25 -20.27
C LYS A 376 -15.75 -20.17 -19.04
N SER A 377 -14.54 -20.37 -18.55
CA SER A 377 -14.27 -21.19 -17.36
C SER A 377 -14.92 -20.59 -16.11
N PHE A 378 -14.69 -19.30 -15.84
CA PHE A 378 -15.30 -18.59 -14.72
C PHE A 378 -16.84 -18.56 -14.82
N SER A 379 -17.38 -18.21 -15.99
CA SER A 379 -18.84 -18.22 -16.26
C SER A 379 -19.48 -19.57 -15.93
N ARG A 380 -18.86 -20.67 -16.39
CA ARG A 380 -19.32 -22.05 -16.15
C ARG A 380 -19.25 -22.46 -14.68
N LEU A 381 -18.17 -22.09 -13.97
CA LEU A 381 -17.93 -22.52 -12.58
C LEU A 381 -18.73 -21.70 -11.55
N TYR A 382 -19.00 -20.42 -11.82
CA TYR A 382 -19.72 -19.51 -10.91
C TYR A 382 -21.15 -19.18 -11.38
N GLY A 383 -21.62 -19.76 -12.48
CA GLY A 383 -22.98 -19.58 -12.98
C GLY A 383 -23.32 -18.16 -13.45
N LYS A 384 -22.30 -17.35 -13.79
CA LYS A 384 -22.48 -15.97 -14.26
C LYS A 384 -22.74 -15.94 -15.77
N SER A 385 -23.48 -14.92 -16.25
CA SER A 385 -23.61 -14.68 -17.69
C SER A 385 -22.23 -14.42 -18.34
N LEU A 386 -22.03 -14.80 -19.60
CA LEU A 386 -20.76 -14.54 -20.30
C LEU A 386 -20.40 -13.04 -20.34
N ASN A 387 -21.40 -12.14 -20.45
CA ASN A 387 -21.19 -10.70 -20.41
C ASN A 387 -20.72 -10.22 -19.02
N THR A 388 -21.34 -10.71 -17.94
CA THR A 388 -20.90 -10.43 -16.56
C THR A 388 -19.50 -10.98 -16.31
N ALA A 389 -19.24 -12.23 -16.69
CA ALA A 389 -17.94 -12.88 -16.58
C ALA A 389 -16.84 -12.11 -17.33
N ALA A 390 -17.13 -11.63 -18.54
CA ALA A 390 -16.22 -10.78 -19.29
C ALA A 390 -15.85 -9.52 -18.51
N LYS A 391 -16.84 -8.75 -18.01
CA LYS A 391 -16.56 -7.51 -17.27
C LYS A 391 -15.78 -7.71 -15.97
N LEU A 392 -16.01 -8.83 -15.27
CA LEU A 392 -15.28 -9.15 -14.06
C LEU A 392 -13.83 -9.59 -14.37
N VAL A 393 -13.63 -10.51 -15.33
CA VAL A 393 -12.30 -11.03 -15.68
C VAL A 393 -11.44 -9.97 -16.41
N GLU A 394 -12.00 -9.18 -17.32
CA GLU A 394 -11.30 -8.09 -18.05
C GLU A 394 -10.77 -6.98 -17.15
N TRP A 395 -11.22 -6.90 -15.89
CA TRP A 395 -10.74 -5.92 -14.95
C TRP A 395 -9.38 -6.31 -14.34
N PHE A 396 -9.13 -7.61 -14.13
CA PHE A 396 -7.85 -8.14 -13.62
C PHE A 396 -6.70 -8.10 -14.66
N ILE A 397 -6.99 -7.64 -15.88
CA ILE A 397 -6.02 -7.53 -16.97
C ILE A 397 -5.25 -6.22 -16.86
N TYR A 398 -3.93 -6.34 -16.74
CA TYR A 398 -3.01 -5.21 -16.72
C TYR A 398 -2.57 -4.86 -18.14
N TYR A 399 -2.82 -3.60 -18.51
CA TYR A 399 -2.42 -3.03 -19.80
C TYR A 399 -2.25 -1.50 -19.65
N PRO A 400 -1.01 -0.98 -19.64
CA PRO A 400 -0.74 0.40 -19.21
C PRO A 400 -1.25 1.47 -20.20
N GLN A 401 -1.38 1.17 -21.49
CA GLN A 401 -1.75 2.18 -22.49
C GLN A 401 -3.28 2.45 -22.62
N ARG A 402 -4.17 1.74 -21.90
CA ARG A 402 -5.65 1.89 -22.05
C ARG A 402 -6.28 2.99 -21.20
N GLY A 403 -5.49 3.75 -20.43
CA GLY A 403 -6.02 4.73 -19.48
C GLY A 403 -6.87 4.12 -18.36
N LYS A 404 -6.77 2.80 -18.15
CA LYS A 404 -7.29 2.12 -16.96
C LYS A 404 -6.24 2.26 -15.87
N GLU A 405 -6.58 2.91 -14.77
CA GLU A 405 -5.71 2.96 -13.58
C GLU A 405 -5.57 1.53 -13.02
N GLY A 406 -4.37 1.15 -12.58
CA GLY A 406 -4.06 -0.25 -12.26
C GLY A 406 -2.58 -0.46 -11.98
N ASP A 407 -2.28 -1.49 -11.19
CA ASP A 407 -0.93 -1.95 -10.85
C ASP A 407 -0.94 -3.48 -10.72
N LEU A 408 0.24 -4.11 -10.74
CA LEU A 408 0.35 -5.57 -10.63
C LEU A 408 -0.14 -6.14 -9.28
N PHE A 409 -0.26 -5.33 -8.22
CA PHE A 409 -0.82 -5.76 -6.94
C PHE A 409 -2.35 -5.87 -6.95
N SER A 410 -3.01 -5.41 -8.00
CA SER A 410 -4.46 -5.51 -8.19
C SER A 410 -4.88 -6.22 -9.48
N LYS A 411 -4.04 -6.17 -10.52
CA LYS A 411 -4.29 -6.70 -11.86
C LYS A 411 -3.10 -7.57 -12.29
N PRO A 412 -3.07 -8.88 -12.00
CA PRO A 412 -1.88 -9.72 -12.24
C PRO A 412 -1.79 -10.26 -13.67
N LEU A 413 -2.86 -10.16 -14.47
CA LEU A 413 -2.93 -10.76 -15.80
C LEU A 413 -2.34 -9.80 -16.83
N VAL A 414 -1.01 -9.82 -17.00
CA VAL A 414 -0.31 -8.97 -17.97
C VAL A 414 -0.77 -9.32 -19.38
N GLN A 415 -1.32 -8.34 -20.10
CA GLN A 415 -1.76 -8.54 -21.48
C GLN A 415 -0.55 -8.56 -22.43
N ILE A 416 -0.52 -9.52 -23.36
CA ILE A 416 0.54 -9.64 -24.40
C ILE A 416 0.02 -9.58 -25.84
N SER A 417 -1.28 -9.76 -26.04
CA SER A 417 -1.95 -9.40 -27.30
C SER A 417 -3.43 -9.11 -27.08
N GLY A 418 -4.14 -8.65 -28.10
CA GLY A 418 -5.56 -8.28 -28.02
C GLY A 418 -6.51 -9.33 -27.41
N LYS A 419 -6.11 -10.62 -27.38
CA LYS A 419 -6.89 -11.73 -26.81
C LYS A 419 -6.13 -12.61 -25.80
N ARG A 420 -4.85 -12.34 -25.52
CA ARG A 420 -4.00 -13.24 -24.71
C ARG A 420 -3.36 -12.52 -23.54
N VAL A 421 -3.28 -13.22 -22.42
CA VAL A 421 -2.64 -12.78 -21.17
C VAL A 421 -1.61 -13.79 -20.69
N LEU A 422 -0.66 -13.30 -19.92
CA LEU A 422 0.25 -14.10 -19.11
C LEU A 422 -0.45 -14.54 -17.83
N PHE A 423 -0.47 -15.85 -17.59
CA PHE A 423 -1.04 -16.45 -16.39
C PHE A 423 0.08 -16.81 -15.41
N ALA A 424 0.57 -15.79 -14.71
CA ALA A 424 1.71 -15.85 -13.79
C ALA A 424 1.25 -16.26 -12.37
N PRO A 425 1.54 -17.49 -11.89
CA PRO A 425 0.90 -18.02 -10.69
C PRO A 425 1.26 -17.29 -9.41
N ASN A 426 2.50 -16.84 -9.24
CA ASN A 426 2.89 -16.10 -8.06
C ASN A 426 2.39 -14.66 -8.10
N LEU A 427 2.33 -13.98 -9.25
CA LEU A 427 1.67 -12.67 -9.33
C LEU A 427 0.19 -12.74 -8.92
N ILE A 428 -0.54 -13.76 -9.40
CA ILE A 428 -1.94 -13.99 -9.03
C ILE A 428 -2.11 -14.17 -7.52
N ARG A 429 -1.17 -14.87 -6.87
CA ARG A 429 -1.20 -15.14 -5.42
C ARG A 429 -0.76 -13.96 -4.55
N GLN A 430 -0.21 -12.90 -5.16
CA GLN A 430 0.28 -11.69 -4.47
C GLN A 430 -0.68 -10.50 -4.60
N ILE A 431 -1.91 -10.70 -5.11
CA ILE A 431 -2.93 -9.64 -5.12
C ILE A 431 -3.21 -9.15 -3.70
N ASN A 432 -3.11 -7.84 -3.50
CA ASN A 432 -3.61 -7.18 -2.29
C ASN A 432 -5.11 -6.91 -2.45
N ILE A 433 -5.93 -7.75 -1.83
CA ILE A 433 -7.41 -7.66 -1.90
C ILE A 433 -7.94 -6.29 -1.50
N THR A 434 -7.40 -5.66 -0.45
CA THR A 434 -7.85 -4.34 -0.01
C THR A 434 -7.57 -3.29 -1.09
N ARG A 435 -6.34 -3.24 -1.63
CA ARG A 435 -5.92 -2.37 -2.74
C ARG A 435 -6.80 -2.57 -3.98
N MET A 436 -7.04 -3.85 -4.33
CA MET A 436 -7.89 -4.26 -5.45
C MET A 436 -9.32 -3.70 -5.32
N LEU A 437 -9.98 -3.92 -4.17
CA LEU A 437 -11.34 -3.42 -3.92
C LEU A 437 -11.41 -1.88 -3.91
N GLU A 438 -10.45 -1.23 -3.25
CA GLU A 438 -10.38 0.23 -3.19
C GLU A 438 -10.18 0.86 -4.57
N GLN A 439 -9.44 0.19 -5.47
CA GLN A 439 -9.24 0.61 -6.85
C GLN A 439 -10.45 0.35 -7.76
N ILE A 440 -11.16 -0.79 -7.62
CA ILE A 440 -12.44 -1.00 -8.31
C ILE A 440 -13.42 0.14 -7.95
N MET A 441 -13.46 0.55 -6.68
CA MET A 441 -14.31 1.66 -6.24
C MET A 441 -13.91 3.02 -6.86
N LEU A 442 -12.63 3.24 -7.18
CA LEU A 442 -12.17 4.42 -7.91
C LEU A 442 -12.52 4.34 -9.40
N ASP A 443 -12.18 3.24 -10.07
CA ASP A 443 -12.48 2.97 -11.49
C ASP A 443 -13.96 3.18 -11.81
N TYR A 444 -14.86 2.67 -10.96
CA TYR A 444 -16.32 2.79 -11.12
C TYR A 444 -16.94 4.01 -10.42
N LYS A 445 -16.13 4.89 -9.83
CA LYS A 445 -16.56 6.14 -9.17
C LYS A 445 -17.67 5.93 -8.12
N ILE A 446 -17.55 4.84 -7.34
CA ILE A 446 -18.50 4.51 -6.28
C ILE A 446 -18.53 5.64 -5.24
N LYS A 447 -19.73 6.13 -4.90
CA LYS A 447 -19.92 7.22 -3.93
C LYS A 447 -19.54 6.79 -2.52
N ARG A 448 -18.34 7.18 -2.07
CA ARG A 448 -17.83 6.84 -0.73
C ARG A 448 -18.54 7.52 0.44
N ALA A 449 -19.38 8.54 0.21
CA ALA A 449 -20.12 9.22 1.26
C ALA A 449 -20.94 8.24 2.12
N ALA A 450 -21.78 7.39 1.48
CA ALA A 450 -22.60 6.40 2.18
C ALA A 450 -21.77 5.37 2.98
N ILE A 451 -20.58 5.00 2.47
CA ILE A 451 -19.65 4.11 3.18
C ILE A 451 -19.05 4.80 4.41
N GLY A 452 -18.80 6.11 4.31
CA GLY A 452 -18.44 6.97 5.43
C GLY A 452 -19.56 7.04 6.47
N ASP A 453 -20.80 7.34 6.07
CA ASP A 453 -21.98 7.40 6.95
C ASP A 453 -22.20 6.07 7.70
N GLU A 454 -22.04 4.94 7.01
CA GLU A 454 -22.10 3.59 7.60
C GLU A 454 -20.96 3.33 8.59
N TYR A 455 -19.72 3.77 8.28
CA TYR A 455 -18.55 3.62 9.16
C TYR A 455 -18.63 4.51 10.41
N GLU A 456 -19.06 5.76 10.25
CA GLU A 456 -19.35 6.70 11.35
C GLU A 456 -20.39 6.11 12.30
N SER A 457 -21.47 5.56 11.75
CA SER A 457 -22.54 4.93 12.53
C SER A 457 -22.09 3.63 13.20
N TYR A 458 -21.29 2.80 12.52
CA TYR A 458 -20.65 1.62 13.12
C TYR A 458 -19.79 2.00 14.32
N LEU A 459 -18.89 2.98 14.16
CA LEU A 459 -17.93 3.35 15.19
C LEU A 459 -18.62 4.06 16.37
N ARG A 460 -19.55 4.99 16.14
CA ARG A 460 -20.35 5.60 17.22
C ARG A 460 -21.10 4.54 18.04
N ASN A 461 -21.76 3.58 17.38
CA ASN A 461 -22.44 2.45 18.03
C ASN A 461 -21.48 1.52 18.78
N LYS A 462 -20.24 1.36 18.33
CA LYS A 462 -19.21 0.58 19.05
C LYS A 462 -18.67 1.30 20.28
N LEU A 463 -18.53 2.62 20.20
CA LEU A 463 -18.04 3.46 21.29
C LEU A 463 -19.08 3.66 22.40
N SER A 464 -20.38 3.75 22.07
CA SER A 464 -21.49 3.85 23.04
C SER A 464 -21.82 2.55 23.76
N GLN A 465 -21.26 1.41 23.33
CA GLN A 465 -21.35 0.13 24.05
C GLN A 465 -20.45 0.06 25.28
N SER A 466 -19.50 0.99 25.44
CA SER A 466 -18.61 1.03 26.60
C SER A 466 -19.30 1.63 27.83
N SER A 467 -19.06 1.02 28.99
CA SER A 467 -19.47 1.57 30.29
C SER A 467 -18.44 2.52 30.92
N LEU A 468 -17.27 2.67 30.29
CA LEU A 468 -16.11 3.40 30.84
C LEU A 468 -16.14 4.90 30.55
N TRP A 469 -17.05 5.33 29.69
CA TRP A 469 -17.36 6.72 29.35
C TRP A 469 -18.80 6.81 28.84
N ASN A 470 -19.36 8.01 28.70
CA ASN A 470 -20.71 8.20 28.20
C ASN A 470 -20.68 8.81 26.80
N VAL A 471 -21.27 8.15 25.79
CA VAL A 471 -21.27 8.59 24.39
C VAL A 471 -22.70 8.84 23.94
N TYR A 472 -22.95 9.99 23.31
CA TYR A 472 -24.24 10.24 22.68
C TYR A 472 -24.38 9.34 21.43
N ALA A 473 -25.36 8.44 21.44
CA ALA A 473 -25.46 7.35 20.47
C ALA A 473 -26.01 7.78 19.09
N ASP A 474 -26.84 8.82 19.06
CA ASP A 474 -27.47 9.30 17.83
C ASP A 474 -26.59 10.33 17.10
N LYS A 475 -26.82 10.52 15.80
CA LYS A 475 -26.15 11.59 15.05
C LYS A 475 -26.76 12.93 15.46
N ILE A 476 -25.92 13.94 15.70
CA ILE A 476 -26.36 15.30 16.01
C ILE A 476 -26.21 16.14 14.73
N GLU A 477 -27.31 16.68 14.21
CA GLU A 477 -27.33 17.62 13.08
C GLU A 477 -28.28 18.78 13.41
N PHE A 478 -27.82 20.02 13.29
CA PHE A 478 -28.63 21.21 13.61
C PHE A 478 -28.09 22.48 12.95
N LYS A 479 -28.82 23.59 13.15
CA LYS A 479 -28.38 24.93 12.76
C LYS A 479 -27.82 25.66 13.98
N SER A 480 -26.50 25.82 14.02
CA SER A 480 -25.74 26.50 15.06
C SER A 480 -25.61 28.01 14.80
N SER A 481 -24.98 28.72 15.74
CA SER A 481 -24.56 30.12 15.60
C SER A 481 -23.58 30.36 14.43
N LEU A 482 -22.96 29.30 13.89
CA LEU A 482 -21.98 29.35 12.81
C LEU A 482 -22.45 28.69 11.49
N GLY A 483 -23.71 28.27 11.42
CA GLY A 483 -24.33 27.68 10.23
C GLY A 483 -24.87 26.27 10.47
N ASN A 484 -24.99 25.47 9.42
CA ASN A 484 -25.34 24.05 9.60
C ASN A 484 -24.15 23.34 10.26
N THR A 485 -24.39 22.51 11.27
CA THR A 485 -23.36 21.82 12.04
C THR A 485 -23.82 20.42 12.42
N ASP A 486 -22.91 19.47 12.25
CA ASP A 486 -23.04 18.08 12.65
C ASP A 486 -21.96 17.73 13.70
N PHE A 487 -22.14 16.64 14.43
CA PHE A 487 -21.10 16.02 15.25
C PHE A 487 -21.12 14.50 15.04
N ASP A 488 -20.01 13.92 14.60
CA ASP A 488 -19.87 12.48 14.38
C ASP A 488 -19.98 11.71 15.71
N VAL A 489 -19.29 12.21 16.75
CA VAL A 489 -19.33 11.73 18.15
C VAL A 489 -19.15 12.88 19.14
N ILE A 490 -20.02 12.93 20.16
CA ILE A 490 -19.79 13.67 21.42
C ILE A 490 -19.81 12.67 22.57
N ALA A 491 -18.82 12.76 23.46
CA ALA A 491 -18.72 11.92 24.65
C ALA A 491 -18.37 12.75 25.89
N LEU A 492 -18.82 12.28 27.06
CA LEU A 492 -18.43 12.77 28.38
C LEU A 492 -17.53 11.72 29.04
N PHE A 493 -16.36 12.16 29.51
CA PHE A 493 -15.42 11.30 30.24
C PHE A 493 -14.74 12.11 31.35
N ASP A 494 -14.81 11.62 32.58
CA ASP A 494 -14.63 12.42 33.81
C ASP A 494 -15.38 13.77 33.70
N ASN A 495 -14.69 14.89 33.92
CA ASN A 495 -15.22 16.25 33.78
C ASN A 495 -14.82 16.91 32.45
N HIS A 496 -14.77 16.15 31.35
CA HIS A 496 -14.38 16.62 30.01
C HIS A 496 -15.44 16.27 28.96
N VAL A 497 -15.52 17.08 27.89
CA VAL A 497 -16.12 16.65 26.63
C VAL A 497 -15.02 16.13 25.71
N VAL A 498 -15.25 15.00 25.07
CA VAL A 498 -14.45 14.52 23.94
C VAL A 498 -15.31 14.66 22.69
N ILE A 499 -14.86 15.45 21.72
CA ILE A 499 -15.44 15.50 20.37
C ILE A 499 -14.50 14.78 19.41
N VAL A 500 -15.04 13.83 18.66
CA VAL A 500 -14.27 13.03 17.70
C VAL A 500 -14.83 13.24 16.31
N GLU A 501 -13.95 13.56 15.36
CA GLU A 501 -14.26 13.52 13.94
C GLU A 501 -13.81 12.20 13.36
N ILE A 502 -14.72 11.49 12.73
CA ILE A 502 -14.45 10.19 12.12
C ILE A 502 -14.17 10.42 10.63
N LYS A 503 -13.13 9.80 10.08
CA LYS A 503 -12.89 9.79 8.64
C LYS A 503 -12.55 8.38 8.14
N HIS A 504 -13.37 7.90 7.23
CA HIS A 504 -13.13 6.67 6.48
C HIS A 504 -12.25 6.98 5.25
N LEU A 505 -10.97 6.65 5.35
CA LEU A 505 -9.91 6.94 4.38
C LEU A 505 -9.57 5.69 3.54
N VAL A 506 -8.74 5.87 2.51
CA VAL A 506 -8.18 4.76 1.73
C VAL A 506 -6.91 4.28 2.41
N THR A 507 -6.57 3.01 2.27
CA THR A 507 -5.23 2.56 2.65
C THR A 507 -4.17 3.20 1.72
N PRO A 508 -3.20 3.99 2.23
CA PRO A 508 -2.16 4.56 1.38
C PRO A 508 -1.13 3.47 1.03
N TYR A 509 -1.07 3.11 -0.26
CA TYR A 509 -0.04 2.23 -0.82
C TYR A 509 1.09 2.99 -1.52
N ASP A 510 0.89 4.29 -1.78
CA ASP A 510 1.84 5.15 -2.47
C ASP A 510 1.93 6.54 -1.80
N PRO A 511 2.99 7.32 -2.09
CA PRO A 511 3.16 8.66 -1.52
C PRO A 511 2.04 9.66 -1.83
N LYS A 512 1.43 9.60 -3.02
CA LYS A 512 0.36 10.51 -3.47
C LYS A 512 -0.93 10.24 -2.69
N ARG A 513 -1.34 8.98 -2.53
CA ARG A 513 -2.51 8.61 -1.74
C ARG A 513 -2.39 9.08 -0.29
N TYR A 514 -1.24 8.86 0.35
CA TYR A 514 -0.96 9.40 1.69
C TYR A 514 -1.10 10.93 1.76
N TYR A 515 -0.64 11.65 0.73
CA TYR A 515 -0.79 13.11 0.67
C TYR A 515 -2.26 13.54 0.58
N GLU A 516 -3.07 12.83 -0.21
CA GLU A 516 -4.52 13.04 -0.33
C GLU A 516 -5.23 12.77 1.01
N ASP A 517 -4.96 11.64 1.67
CA ASP A 517 -5.49 11.33 3.00
C ASP A 517 -5.10 12.38 4.06
N ARG A 518 -3.87 12.89 4.01
CA ARG A 518 -3.42 13.99 4.86
C ARG A 518 -4.17 15.31 4.59
N GLN A 519 -4.70 15.54 3.38
CA GLN A 519 -5.57 16.70 3.14
C GLN A 519 -6.94 16.52 3.76
N GLU A 520 -7.53 15.32 3.71
CA GLU A 520 -8.82 15.04 4.37
C GLU A 520 -8.69 15.17 5.90
N ILE A 521 -7.58 14.71 6.50
CA ILE A 521 -7.28 14.95 7.91
C ILE A 521 -7.16 16.45 8.23
N LYS A 522 -6.50 17.23 7.37
CA LYS A 522 -6.44 18.71 7.54
C LYS A 522 -7.81 19.39 7.40
N LYS A 523 -8.77 18.80 6.68
CA LYS A 523 -10.18 19.27 6.68
C LYS A 523 -10.87 18.91 7.99
N ALA A 524 -10.77 17.65 8.44
CA ALA A 524 -11.31 17.18 9.72
C ALA A 524 -10.87 18.05 10.90
N ILE A 525 -9.59 18.43 10.96
CA ILE A 525 -9.02 19.34 11.98
C ILE A 525 -9.68 20.73 11.95
N LYS A 526 -9.96 21.27 10.76
CA LYS A 526 -10.68 22.56 10.64
C LYS A 526 -12.13 22.44 11.09
N GLN A 527 -12.81 21.35 10.74
CA GLN A 527 -14.18 21.12 11.17
C GLN A 527 -14.25 20.92 12.70
N LEU A 528 -13.31 20.20 13.32
CA LEU A 528 -13.19 20.08 14.78
C LEU A 528 -13.00 21.43 15.47
N LYS A 529 -12.12 22.30 14.95
CA LYS A 529 -11.92 23.65 15.47
C LYS A 529 -13.20 24.48 15.43
N LEU A 530 -13.98 24.36 14.35
CA LEU A 530 -15.31 25.00 14.24
C LEU A 530 -16.31 24.39 15.25
N ARG A 531 -16.38 23.05 15.34
CA ARG A 531 -17.27 22.32 16.26
C ARG A 531 -16.99 22.62 17.73
N LYS A 532 -15.73 22.84 18.11
CA LYS A 532 -15.36 23.32 19.45
C LYS A 532 -15.91 24.72 19.74
N GLN A 533 -15.85 25.64 18.76
CA GLN A 533 -16.43 26.98 18.90
C GLN A 533 -17.96 26.93 19.00
N VAL A 534 -18.62 26.07 18.21
CA VAL A 534 -20.07 25.82 18.29
C VAL A 534 -20.43 25.24 19.66
N LEU A 535 -19.70 24.22 20.14
CA LEU A 535 -19.94 23.61 21.45
C LEU A 535 -19.89 24.62 22.60
N LEU A 536 -18.92 25.54 22.58
CA LEU A 536 -18.77 26.58 23.61
C LEU A 536 -19.87 27.67 23.54
N ARG A 537 -20.39 27.99 22.35
CA ARG A 537 -21.38 29.07 22.14
C ARG A 537 -22.82 28.59 22.29
N ASP A 538 -23.11 27.43 21.72
CA ASP A 538 -24.45 26.87 21.56
C ASP A 538 -24.71 25.73 22.55
N TRP A 539 -23.99 25.71 23.69
CA TRP A 539 -24.02 24.65 24.69
C TRP A 539 -25.44 24.26 25.12
N ALA A 540 -26.27 25.25 25.48
CA ALA A 540 -27.66 25.02 25.87
C ALA A 540 -28.50 24.40 24.74
N LEU A 541 -28.31 24.86 23.50
CA LEU A 541 -29.00 24.33 22.32
C LEU A 541 -28.60 22.86 22.06
N ILE A 542 -27.30 22.55 22.12
CA ILE A 542 -26.81 21.17 21.95
C ILE A 542 -27.33 20.28 23.08
N ARG A 543 -27.31 20.78 24.33
CA ARG A 543 -27.88 20.09 25.49
C ARG A 543 -29.36 19.76 25.29
N ASP A 544 -30.16 20.71 24.80
CA ASP A 544 -31.60 20.50 24.61
C ASP A 544 -31.87 19.52 23.45
N ILE A 545 -31.13 19.62 22.34
CA ILE A 545 -31.19 18.65 21.21
C ILE A 545 -30.80 17.24 21.66
N THR A 546 -29.84 17.13 22.58
CA THR A 546 -29.34 15.85 23.12
C THR A 546 -30.11 15.40 24.37
N ASN A 547 -31.33 15.93 24.61
CA ASN A 547 -32.21 15.55 25.72
C ASN A 547 -31.56 15.65 27.11
N GLY A 548 -30.66 16.61 27.32
CA GLY A 548 -29.96 16.83 28.58
C GLY A 548 -28.70 15.96 28.77
N PHE A 549 -28.16 15.35 27.72
CA PHE A 549 -26.90 14.58 27.77
C PHE A 549 -25.72 15.41 28.30
N LEU A 550 -25.58 16.67 27.85
CA LEU A 550 -24.58 17.59 28.37
C LEU A 550 -25.00 18.15 29.76
N PRO A 551 -24.05 18.37 30.69
CA PRO A 551 -24.37 19.01 31.96
C PRO A 551 -24.92 20.43 31.78
N PRO A 552 -25.64 21.00 32.78
CA PRO A 552 -26.31 22.29 32.65
C PRO A 552 -25.37 23.44 32.27
N GLU A 553 -24.18 23.48 32.87
CA GLU A 553 -23.15 24.49 32.61
C GLU A 553 -22.07 23.93 31.66
N PRO A 554 -21.50 24.77 30.78
CA PRO A 554 -20.40 24.37 29.90
C PRO A 554 -19.13 24.04 30.69
N TYR A 555 -18.44 22.99 30.27
CA TYR A 555 -17.06 22.77 30.70
C TYR A 555 -16.13 23.86 30.10
N PRO A 556 -15.09 24.28 30.84
CA PRO A 556 -14.14 25.28 30.36
C PRO A 556 -13.31 24.74 29.18
N GLU A 557 -12.74 25.64 28.39
CA GLU A 557 -12.19 25.32 27.06
C GLU A 557 -11.10 24.24 27.08
N GLU A 558 -10.26 24.22 28.11
CA GLU A 558 -9.18 23.25 28.32
C GLU A 558 -9.67 21.82 28.63
N ARG A 559 -10.97 21.67 28.92
CA ARG A 559 -11.62 20.37 29.14
C ARG A 559 -12.41 19.86 27.93
N ILE A 560 -12.24 20.49 26.76
CA ILE A 560 -12.75 19.98 25.49
C ILE A 560 -11.60 19.33 24.70
N ILE A 561 -11.59 18.00 24.66
CA ILE A 561 -10.62 17.21 23.89
C ILE A 561 -11.15 17.04 22.47
N GLN A 562 -10.27 17.27 21.48
CA GLN A 562 -10.57 17.13 20.06
C GLN A 562 -9.72 16.01 19.46
N LEU A 563 -10.33 15.07 18.74
CA LEU A 563 -9.64 13.94 18.10
C LEU A 563 -10.11 13.75 16.67
N VAL A 564 -9.19 13.39 15.77
CA VAL A 564 -9.55 12.75 14.50
C VAL A 564 -9.38 11.25 14.66
N CYS A 565 -10.41 10.46 14.33
CA CYS A 565 -10.38 9.01 14.33
C CYS A 565 -10.48 8.47 12.90
N THR A 566 -9.60 7.53 12.54
CA THR A 566 -9.51 6.97 11.18
C THR A 566 -9.61 5.45 11.16
N ASN A 567 -9.96 4.89 10.01
CA ASN A 567 -9.89 3.43 9.75
C ASN A 567 -8.46 2.94 9.45
N ILE A 568 -7.52 3.85 9.15
CA ILE A 568 -6.14 3.56 8.77
C ILE A 568 -5.13 3.93 9.85
N ASP A 569 -4.02 3.20 9.90
CA ASP A 569 -3.00 3.35 10.95
C ASP A 569 -1.97 4.47 10.69
N SER A 570 -1.88 4.97 9.44
CA SER A 570 -0.76 5.82 8.93
C SER A 570 -0.60 7.18 9.61
N PHE A 571 -1.54 7.58 10.46
CA PHE A 571 -1.53 8.87 11.15
C PHE A 571 -1.66 8.76 12.67
N THR A 572 -1.81 7.55 13.21
CA THR A 572 -2.04 7.32 14.64
C THR A 572 -0.92 7.90 15.50
N SER A 573 -1.29 8.62 16.55
CA SER A 573 -0.43 9.37 17.49
C SER A 573 0.20 10.67 16.95
N LEU A 574 0.06 10.99 15.64
CA LEU A 574 0.46 12.30 15.13
C LEU A 574 -0.43 13.40 15.69
N GLU A 575 0.18 14.55 15.94
CA GLU A 575 -0.50 15.78 16.31
C GLU A 575 -0.34 16.80 15.17
N ILE A 576 -1.46 17.37 14.71
CA ILE A 576 -1.47 18.40 13.67
C ILE A 576 -2.33 19.55 14.19
N ASP A 577 -1.74 20.76 14.23
CA ASP A 577 -2.30 21.97 14.81
C ASP A 577 -2.90 21.80 16.23
N GLY A 578 -2.27 20.99 17.10
CA GLY A 578 -2.75 20.72 18.47
C GLY A 578 -3.88 19.69 18.57
N ILE A 579 -4.29 19.06 17.46
CA ILE A 579 -5.30 17.98 17.45
C ILE A 579 -4.61 16.65 17.19
N ARG A 580 -4.87 15.66 18.05
CA ARG A 580 -4.30 14.31 17.99
C ARG A 580 -5.12 13.43 17.04
N ILE A 581 -4.45 12.60 16.26
CA ILE A 581 -5.05 11.63 15.35
C ILE A 581 -4.89 10.23 15.94
N VAL A 582 -5.97 9.43 15.90
CA VAL A 582 -6.02 8.03 16.35
C VAL A 582 -6.66 7.16 15.28
N ASP A 583 -6.43 5.85 15.36
CA ASP A 583 -7.21 4.86 14.60
C ASP A 583 -8.28 4.20 15.49
N GLU A 584 -9.31 3.63 14.86
CA GLU A 584 -10.42 2.98 15.56
C GLU A 584 -9.96 1.90 16.57
N SER A 585 -8.90 1.16 16.26
CA SER A 585 -8.43 0.08 17.14
C SER A 585 -7.81 0.63 18.43
N VAL A 586 -7.14 1.79 18.36
CA VAL A 586 -6.61 2.50 19.52
C VAL A 586 -7.77 3.05 20.37
N LEU A 587 -8.73 3.72 19.75
CA LEU A 587 -9.85 4.33 20.47
C LEU A 587 -10.75 3.28 21.15
N ILE A 588 -11.16 2.24 20.41
CA ILE A 588 -11.97 1.13 20.94
C ILE A 588 -11.21 0.36 22.02
N ARG A 589 -9.89 0.14 21.87
CA ARG A 589 -9.09 -0.59 22.87
C ARG A 589 -9.12 0.09 24.23
N PHE A 590 -8.94 1.41 24.27
CA PHE A 590 -8.89 2.15 25.54
C PHE A 590 -10.20 2.05 26.33
N PHE A 591 -11.34 2.06 25.64
CA PHE A 591 -12.67 1.98 26.25
C PHE A 591 -13.27 0.55 26.23
N SER A 592 -12.45 -0.50 26.09
CA SER A 592 -12.91 -1.89 26.18
C SER A 592 -12.83 -2.43 27.62
N ASP A 593 -13.72 -3.34 28.02
CA ASP A 593 -13.79 -3.87 29.40
C ASP A 593 -12.49 -4.54 29.89
N ASN A 594 -11.70 -5.09 28.96
CA ASN A 594 -10.38 -5.68 29.22
C ASN A 594 -9.22 -4.71 28.94
N GLY A 595 -9.52 -3.42 28.79
CA GLY A 595 -8.61 -2.38 28.28
C GLY A 595 -7.41 -2.10 29.18
N GLN A 596 -7.47 -2.39 30.48
CA GLN A 596 -6.39 -2.12 31.46
C GLN A 596 -4.99 -2.57 31.01
N TYR A 597 -4.88 -3.59 30.17
CA TYR A 597 -3.61 -4.03 29.59
C TYR A 597 -3.68 -4.28 28.08
N VAL A 598 -2.65 -3.84 27.36
CA VAL A 598 -2.32 -4.36 26.04
C VAL A 598 -1.34 -5.54 26.21
N LYS A 599 -1.53 -6.61 25.44
CA LYS A 599 -0.75 -7.86 25.55
C LYS A 599 -0.41 -8.40 24.16
N ILE A 600 0.70 -9.13 24.06
CA ILE A 600 0.98 -10.10 22.98
C ILE A 600 1.07 -11.47 23.65
N TRP A 601 0.33 -12.44 23.14
CA TRP A 601 0.32 -13.81 23.65
C TRP A 601 0.24 -14.82 22.49
N SER A 602 0.59 -16.08 22.77
CA SER A 602 0.30 -17.21 21.88
C SER A 602 0.01 -18.44 22.74
N GLY A 603 -1.16 -19.06 22.53
CA GLY A 603 -1.72 -20.00 23.49
C GLY A 603 -1.87 -19.34 24.87
N SER A 604 -1.37 -20.00 25.92
CA SER A 604 -1.37 -19.48 27.29
C SER A 604 -0.18 -18.56 27.63
N LYS A 605 0.86 -18.48 26.78
CA LYS A 605 2.08 -17.70 27.08
C LYS A 605 1.92 -16.23 26.66
N ILE A 606 2.08 -15.32 27.62
CA ILE A 606 2.20 -13.88 27.39
C ILE A 606 3.66 -13.56 27.11
N TYR A 607 3.94 -12.84 26.01
CA TYR A 607 5.28 -12.43 25.59
C TYR A 607 5.58 -10.96 25.88
N LYS A 608 4.58 -10.08 25.76
CA LYS A 608 4.66 -8.66 26.14
C LYS A 608 3.35 -8.25 26.80
N LYS A 609 3.41 -7.43 27.84
CA LYS A 609 2.25 -6.89 28.57
C LYS A 609 2.58 -5.51 29.10
N GLU A 610 1.73 -4.54 28.83
CA GLU A 610 1.85 -3.17 29.33
C GLU A 610 0.50 -2.72 29.88
N LYS A 611 0.53 -1.99 31.00
CA LYS A 611 -0.65 -1.45 31.66
C LYS A 611 -0.94 -0.06 31.10
N ILE A 612 -2.19 0.22 30.72
CA ILE A 612 -2.57 1.52 30.13
C ILE A 612 -3.54 2.34 31.00
N TRP A 613 -4.10 1.75 32.05
CA TRP A 613 -4.80 2.49 33.11
C TRP A 613 -4.06 2.32 34.43
N GLU A 614 -3.91 3.38 35.23
CA GLU A 614 -3.29 3.28 36.55
C GLU A 614 -4.11 2.45 37.54
N ASN A 615 -5.44 2.54 37.47
CA ASN A 615 -6.37 1.90 38.39
C ASN A 615 -7.24 0.85 37.71
N SER A 616 -8.27 0.35 38.40
CA SER A 616 -9.29 -0.56 37.85
C SER A 616 -10.24 0.13 36.87
N GLN A 617 -10.33 1.46 36.92
CA GLN A 617 -11.07 2.32 36.00
C GLN A 617 -10.07 3.28 35.32
N PRO A 618 -10.29 3.64 34.05
CA PRO A 618 -9.48 4.65 33.37
C PRO A 618 -9.78 6.07 33.87
N THR A 619 -8.79 6.94 33.78
CA THR A 619 -8.93 8.38 34.02
C THR A 619 -8.69 9.18 32.73
N ILE A 620 -9.05 10.46 32.72
CA ILE A 620 -8.74 11.37 31.62
C ILE A 620 -7.23 11.49 31.34
N ASP A 621 -6.39 11.36 32.36
CA ASP A 621 -4.94 11.43 32.21
C ASP A 621 -4.34 10.12 31.70
N ASP A 622 -4.92 8.96 32.07
CA ASP A 622 -4.65 7.69 31.39
C ASP A 622 -4.96 7.82 29.88
N PHE A 623 -6.10 8.41 29.54
CA PHE A 623 -6.52 8.59 28.14
C PHE A 623 -5.58 9.50 27.37
N LYS A 624 -5.30 10.71 27.87
CA LYS A 624 -4.37 11.67 27.27
C LYS A 624 -2.98 11.07 27.06
N ARG A 625 -2.45 10.35 28.06
CA ARG A 625 -1.17 9.63 27.97
C ARG A 625 -1.21 8.52 26.92
N TYR A 626 -2.28 7.72 26.91
CA TYR A 626 -2.41 6.59 25.99
C TYR A 626 -2.53 7.05 24.53
N ILE A 627 -3.35 8.05 24.21
CA ILE A 627 -3.49 8.53 22.81
C ILE A 627 -2.23 9.25 22.30
N ALA A 628 -1.42 9.81 23.19
CA ALA A 628 -0.17 10.47 22.84
C ALA A 628 0.95 9.46 22.47
N SER A 629 0.92 8.25 23.06
CA SER A 629 1.84 7.16 22.71
C SER A 629 1.15 5.80 22.88
N PRO A 630 0.24 5.40 21.97
CA PRO A 630 -0.50 4.17 22.11
C PRO A 630 0.45 2.98 22.13
N THR A 631 0.24 2.02 23.03
CA THR A 631 1.10 0.83 23.14
C THR A 631 1.24 0.09 21.81
N ALA A 632 0.16 0.08 21.01
CA ALA A 632 0.12 -0.49 19.67
C ALA A 632 1.01 0.23 18.63
N VAL A 633 1.51 1.44 18.91
CA VAL A 633 2.51 2.18 18.12
C VAL A 633 3.88 2.09 18.79
N LYS A 634 3.93 2.39 20.09
CA LYS A 634 5.14 2.41 20.94
C LYS A 634 5.99 1.14 20.78
N TRP A 635 5.39 -0.05 20.86
CA TRP A 635 6.15 -1.30 20.82
C TRP A 635 6.84 -1.59 19.48
N TYR A 636 6.32 -1.08 18.36
CA TYR A 636 6.97 -1.19 17.06
C TYR A 636 8.04 -0.11 16.89
N ARG A 637 7.76 1.11 17.37
CA ARG A 637 8.75 2.20 17.43
C ARG A 637 10.03 1.79 18.17
N GLU A 638 9.92 0.98 19.22
CA GLU A 638 11.06 0.45 20.00
C GLU A 638 12.03 -0.44 19.19
N VAL A 639 11.57 -1.09 18.11
CA VAL A 639 12.36 -2.07 17.30
C VAL A 639 12.64 -1.62 15.87
N VAL A 640 12.09 -0.47 15.45
CA VAL A 640 12.35 0.14 14.15
C VAL A 640 13.60 1.00 14.23
N LYS A 641 14.54 0.81 13.29
CA LYS A 641 15.77 1.60 13.17
C LYS A 641 15.74 2.47 11.93
N ARG A 642 16.06 3.76 12.11
CA ARG A 642 16.36 4.70 11.01
C ARG A 642 17.71 4.32 10.38
N LYS A 643 17.76 4.30 9.06
CA LYS A 643 18.97 4.06 8.26
C LYS A 643 19.10 5.18 7.22
N ASN A 644 20.29 5.74 7.09
CA ASN A 644 20.64 6.49 5.89
C ASN A 644 20.95 5.44 4.80
N ILE A 645 20.47 5.64 3.58
CA ILE A 645 20.71 4.76 2.44
C ILE A 645 21.23 5.61 1.29
N THR A 646 22.38 5.21 0.73
CA THR A 646 22.85 5.68 -0.58
C THR A 646 22.13 4.86 -1.65
N ILE A 647 21.48 5.52 -2.61
CA ILE A 647 20.92 4.82 -3.77
C ILE A 647 22.09 4.41 -4.67
N PRO A 648 22.13 3.17 -5.17
CA PRO A 648 23.15 2.75 -6.11
C PRO A 648 23.17 3.62 -7.37
N ARG A 649 24.36 4.00 -7.82
CA ARG A 649 24.56 4.77 -9.05
C ARG A 649 25.13 3.91 -10.18
N TYR A 650 24.89 4.32 -11.42
CA TYR A 650 25.52 3.73 -12.59
C TYR A 650 26.50 4.72 -13.24
N GLY A 651 27.71 4.26 -13.53
CA GLY A 651 28.77 5.06 -14.14
C GLY A 651 29.05 6.34 -13.36
N GLU A 652 29.15 7.46 -14.08
CA GLU A 652 29.42 8.79 -13.53
C GLU A 652 28.15 9.52 -13.01
N GLY A 653 27.03 8.80 -12.78
CA GLY A 653 25.84 9.40 -12.17
C GLY A 653 26.12 10.01 -10.79
N GLU A 654 25.34 11.03 -10.41
CA GLU A 654 25.44 11.64 -9.08
C GLU A 654 25.10 10.63 -7.98
N TYR A 655 25.77 10.72 -6.82
CA TYR A 655 25.32 10.01 -5.64
C TYR A 655 23.99 10.59 -5.15
N LEU A 656 23.00 9.73 -4.98
CA LEU A 656 21.73 10.07 -4.35
C LEU A 656 21.64 9.41 -2.97
N GLY A 657 21.11 10.13 -2.00
CA GLY A 657 20.90 9.63 -0.64
C GLY A 657 19.45 9.77 -0.18
N THR A 658 19.03 8.92 0.75
CA THR A 658 17.74 9.05 1.43
C THR A 658 17.78 8.50 2.85
N VAL A 659 16.65 8.63 3.55
CA VAL A 659 16.41 8.08 4.87
C VAL A 659 15.32 7.01 4.76
N ASN A 660 15.62 5.80 5.20
CA ASN A 660 14.65 4.72 5.30
C ASN A 660 14.56 4.20 6.74
N TYR A 661 13.58 3.34 6.98
CA TYR A 661 13.37 2.64 8.24
C TYR A 661 13.41 1.13 8.00
N ILE A 662 13.95 0.38 8.94
CA ILE A 662 13.93 -1.09 8.93
C ILE A 662 13.39 -1.62 10.25
N LEU A 663 12.70 -2.75 10.19
CA LEU A 663 12.37 -3.55 11.36
C LEU A 663 13.57 -4.44 11.69
N ASP A 664 14.37 -4.10 12.71
CA ASP A 664 15.65 -4.77 12.99
C ASP A 664 15.48 -6.10 13.74
N GLU A 665 14.45 -6.18 14.59
CA GLU A 665 14.04 -7.39 15.30
C GLU A 665 12.51 -7.48 15.42
N ASP A 666 11.98 -8.68 15.68
CA ASP A 666 10.58 -8.88 16.02
C ASP A 666 10.28 -8.25 17.39
N ILE A 667 9.10 -7.64 17.56
CA ILE A 667 8.63 -7.05 18.84
C ILE A 667 8.61 -8.06 19.99
N VAL A 668 8.57 -9.36 19.67
CA VAL A 668 8.81 -10.47 20.59
C VAL A 668 10.20 -11.04 20.35
N LYS A 669 11.11 -10.85 21.32
CA LYS A 669 12.40 -11.53 21.31
C LYS A 669 12.21 -13.02 21.44
N PHE A 670 12.58 -13.75 20.39
CA PHE A 670 12.79 -15.18 20.46
C PHE A 670 14.10 -15.42 21.22
N ASP A 671 14.04 -16.17 22.32
CA ASP A 671 15.25 -16.74 22.91
C ASP A 671 15.99 -17.53 21.82
N ARG A 672 17.21 -17.10 21.49
CA ARG A 672 18.08 -17.76 20.51
C ARG A 672 18.79 -19.01 21.08
N GLN A 673 18.38 -19.46 22.27
CA GLN A 673 18.92 -20.63 22.95
C GLN A 673 17.84 -21.72 23.10
N ILE A 674 17.61 -22.47 22.02
CA ILE A 674 17.50 -23.95 22.01
C ILE A 674 18.09 -24.40 20.68
#